data_AF-A0A2A9H1F2-F1
#
_entry.id   AF-A0A2A9H1F2-F1
#
_cell.length_a   1.000
_cell.length_b   1.000
_cell.length_c   1.000
_cell.angle_alpha   90.00
_cell.angle_beta   90.00
_cell.angle_gamma   90.00
#
_symmetry.space_group_name_H-M   'P 1'
#
loop_
_entity.id
_entity.type
_entity.pdbx_description
1 polymer ?
#
loop_
_entity_poly.entity_id
_entity_poly.type
_entity_poly.pdbx_seq_one_letter_code
_entity_poly.pdbx_strand_id
1 'polypeptide(L)'
;MRTRTFDLERAGTDRPVRLWSIIGVLLVPILVALGFLGATWNSQSRLHRVEAAVVNNDEMVEVNGQPVPLGRQLAAGLTERRDDNFRWVLADQAGAKAGLESGRYAAVVTIPKEFSANATSYARDADRAQQARIAVQTSTSAGVADAGVAQVIAETARGQLNTTLTETYLDNVYIGFNQSGEQFKTLADGTARLADGGAGLADGLDQSRDGSKQLADGQRSLAEGVGQTGTGAGQLADGLAAAHAGGQQLKTGAARAADGAGQLAANGPQLANGASQLATGLEQAGTAGQQLKTGANQAADGAAQLAPAGPQIAAGVDQVATGIEQQAAGAPEAKAGLEQLRAGGQPLTEGFGRINDGLQQLKQNTPAVQDGAVGLADGAADLGTGAAELADGTSKSVDGTARLVDGVDDFTGGLNELAGGARSYSTGVNQYVDGTKQFAGGVDQYASAVQTYDQGLQQFLTAISSGAYDQMSDTEKAALRKQAGTLSAGSTQLVQGGRTLTAGGDRLVESGAQLPAGGRQLADGADRLSGAAAPLRAGVQELRPGVSELQQGAAAYQQGVAKYRTGATAYRDGSAAYFAGVTGAADGAAQFAPGLTGYVAGVNQLVDRTLPQLEGLPTQAAQLRELADGTKRYTDGVAQLAPGLRQLSDGVGQYVDGIGSAAAGARQLADGTRQYTDGVAQLAPGLRQLSDGVGQYVDGIGTAATGARQLADGVNTGLKPGADQLATGGAQLSDGLAQAADGGRQLANGQRELANGVAEGADKVPSYSPAERDNLKQVVAQPVAGNGTPELVAQATATSLLMVLALWLGGLATYLVVRAVSARVLTSRRPTWQLVGLALAPGVAIAAVQALALTAVGQLVLGLSAGQTFGVLLLMLLGGATFAVLNHALAAWWGGFGRLVSVVMVTLVAAAGMTSAVPAFFDTVTPFLPLTPVLQGIRTIMTDGTGLADAVGMTMLWLVIGLAASVLAVARSRVASVLVPRTRTA
;
A
#
# COMPACT_ATOMS: atom_id res chain seq x y z
N MET A 1 22.59 84.73 -81.83
CA MET A 1 23.99 84.33 -81.53
C MET A 1 24.79 85.62 -81.35
N ARG A 2 25.44 85.99 -80.24
CA ARG A 2 26.07 85.30 -79.11
C ARG A 2 25.30 85.50 -77.80
N THR A 3 25.03 84.40 -77.11
CA THR A 3 24.52 84.35 -75.73
C THR A 3 25.60 84.84 -74.76
N ARG A 4 25.53 86.10 -74.31
CA ARG A 4 26.28 86.56 -73.12
C ARG A 4 25.47 86.17 -71.89
N THR A 5 25.85 85.08 -71.24
CA THR A 5 25.05 84.42 -70.19
C THR A 5 25.25 84.97 -68.78
N PHE A 6 26.07 86.00 -68.54
CA PHE A 6 26.25 86.57 -67.19
C PHE A 6 26.52 88.08 -67.21
N ASP A 7 25.51 88.90 -67.48
CA ASP A 7 25.60 90.36 -67.25
C ASP A 7 25.14 90.67 -65.82
N LEU A 8 26.07 90.75 -64.87
CA LEU A 8 25.80 91.17 -63.48
C LEU A 8 25.65 92.69 -63.42
N GLU A 9 24.58 93.20 -62.81
CA GLU A 9 24.33 94.64 -62.63
C GLU A 9 25.03 95.17 -61.38
N ARG A 10 25.71 96.32 -61.51
CA ARG A 10 26.39 96.99 -60.38
C ARG A 10 25.36 97.60 -59.42
N ALA A 11 25.60 97.50 -58.12
CA ALA A 11 24.72 98.15 -57.15
C ALA A 11 24.75 99.68 -57.32
N GLY A 12 23.56 100.30 -57.41
CA GLY A 12 23.39 101.76 -57.51
C GLY A 12 23.55 102.37 -58.91
N THR A 13 23.84 101.58 -59.95
CA THR A 13 23.94 102.05 -61.36
C THR A 13 23.54 100.93 -62.33
N ASP A 14 22.99 101.26 -63.51
CA ASP A 14 22.65 100.23 -64.53
C ASP A 14 23.86 99.71 -65.35
N ARG A 15 25.09 99.86 -64.84
CA ARG A 15 26.32 99.43 -65.52
C ARG A 15 26.68 97.98 -65.17
N PRO A 16 27.27 97.20 -66.11
CA PRO A 16 27.72 95.84 -65.82
C PRO A 16 28.93 95.82 -64.88
N VAL A 17 29.02 94.80 -64.03
CA VAL A 17 30.17 94.54 -63.15
C VAL A 17 31.35 94.03 -64.00
N ARG A 18 32.54 94.64 -63.85
CA ARG A 18 33.77 94.21 -64.52
C ARG A 18 34.49 93.13 -63.69
N LEU A 19 35.25 92.25 -64.35
CA LEU A 19 36.01 91.16 -63.71
C LEU A 19 36.88 91.63 -62.53
N TRP A 20 37.55 92.78 -62.65
CA TRP A 20 38.37 93.35 -61.58
C TRP A 20 37.59 93.67 -60.29
N SER A 21 36.31 94.02 -60.39
CA SER A 21 35.45 94.24 -59.22
C SER A 21 35.13 92.93 -58.50
N ILE A 22 35.01 91.82 -59.24
CA ILE A 22 34.81 90.47 -58.67
C ILE A 22 36.09 89.99 -57.98
N ILE A 23 37.26 90.20 -58.61
CA ILE A 23 38.57 89.90 -58.01
C ILE A 23 38.78 90.69 -56.71
N GLY A 24 38.40 91.97 -56.68
CA GLY A 24 38.49 92.81 -55.47
C GLY A 24 37.61 92.31 -54.32
N VAL A 25 36.37 91.89 -54.59
CA VAL A 25 35.46 91.29 -53.59
C VAL A 25 36.04 89.99 -53.02
N LEU A 26 36.73 89.20 -53.85
CA LEU A 26 37.35 87.95 -53.43
C LEU A 26 38.56 88.18 -52.52
N LEU A 27 39.48 89.07 -52.92
CA LEU A 27 40.80 89.22 -52.28
C LEU A 27 40.81 90.07 -51.01
N VAL A 28 40.00 91.14 -50.92
CA VAL A 28 40.07 92.09 -49.78
C VAL A 28 39.82 91.40 -48.43
N PRO A 29 38.77 90.56 -48.25
CA PRO A 29 38.54 89.89 -46.96
C PRO A 29 39.64 88.88 -46.61
N ILE A 30 40.21 88.19 -47.59
CA ILE A 30 41.28 87.20 -47.39
C ILE A 30 42.58 87.88 -46.93
N LEU A 31 42.94 89.02 -47.53
CA LEU A 31 44.14 89.77 -47.15
C LEU A 31 44.07 90.33 -45.72
N VAL A 32 42.89 90.77 -45.27
CA VAL A 32 42.68 91.25 -43.89
C VAL A 32 42.85 90.11 -42.89
N ALA A 33 42.29 88.94 -43.18
CA ALA A 33 42.45 87.77 -42.32
C ALA A 33 43.92 87.30 -42.24
N LEU A 34 44.63 87.27 -43.38
CA LEU A 34 46.06 86.90 -43.44
C LEU A 34 46.96 87.87 -42.66
N GLY A 35 46.71 89.18 -42.76
CA GLY A 35 47.50 90.18 -42.04
C GLY A 35 47.38 90.09 -40.52
N PHE A 36 46.18 89.80 -40.00
CA PHE A 36 45.97 89.61 -38.57
C PHE A 36 46.62 88.32 -38.06
N LEU A 37 46.52 87.24 -38.82
CA LEU A 37 47.10 85.95 -38.48
C LEU A 37 48.63 86.00 -38.34
N GLY A 38 49.31 86.73 -39.23
CA GLY A 38 50.74 86.95 -39.15
C GLY A 38 51.19 87.74 -37.91
N ALA A 39 50.35 88.64 -37.39
CA ALA A 39 50.67 89.44 -36.19
C ALA A 39 50.56 88.66 -34.89
N THR A 40 49.74 87.60 -34.85
CA THR A 40 49.46 86.80 -33.64
C THR A 40 50.25 85.49 -33.56
N TRP A 41 50.95 85.12 -34.63
CA TRP A 41 51.67 83.85 -34.68
C TRP A 41 52.95 83.89 -33.83
N ASN A 42 53.09 82.94 -32.90
CA ASN A 42 54.31 82.68 -32.13
C ASN A 42 54.73 83.79 -31.12
N SER A 43 53.78 84.41 -30.41
CA SER A 43 54.05 85.51 -29.45
C SER A 43 54.44 85.07 -28.03
N GLN A 44 54.10 83.85 -27.60
CA GLN A 44 54.35 83.35 -26.23
C GLN A 44 55.66 82.55 -26.05
N SER A 45 56.29 82.10 -27.13
CA SER A 45 57.62 81.47 -27.12
C SER A 45 58.78 82.44 -26.83
N ARG A 46 58.47 83.64 -26.32
CA ARG A 46 59.42 84.71 -25.95
C ARG A 46 59.57 84.92 -24.42
N LEU A 47 59.05 84.00 -23.60
CA LEU A 47 59.24 84.03 -22.14
C LEU A 47 60.46 83.17 -21.74
N HIS A 48 61.43 83.74 -21.02
CA HIS A 48 62.63 83.02 -20.54
C HIS A 48 62.29 82.08 -19.35
N ARG A 49 62.93 80.90 -19.27
CA ARG A 49 62.68 79.85 -18.25
C ARG A 49 62.92 80.37 -16.82
N VAL A 50 61.96 80.21 -15.91
CA VAL A 50 62.06 80.64 -14.50
C VAL A 50 62.16 79.43 -13.56
N GLU A 51 62.91 79.50 -12.46
CA GLU A 51 63.01 78.40 -11.48
C GLU A 51 61.91 78.47 -10.41
N ALA A 52 61.46 77.31 -9.92
CA ALA A 52 60.53 77.16 -8.80
C ALA A 52 60.99 76.02 -7.89
N ALA A 53 60.68 76.06 -6.60
CA ALA A 53 61.13 75.07 -5.62
C ALA A 53 59.99 74.30 -4.95
N VAL A 54 60.21 73.02 -4.68
CA VAL A 54 59.32 72.16 -3.87
C VAL A 54 60.04 71.77 -2.57
N VAL A 55 59.38 71.99 -1.44
CA VAL A 55 59.78 71.54 -0.11
C VAL A 55 58.81 70.45 0.32
N ASN A 56 59.29 69.23 0.52
CA ASN A 56 58.45 68.12 0.97
C ASN A 56 58.79 67.71 2.41
N ASN A 57 57.89 68.02 3.34
CA ASN A 57 58.01 67.63 4.75
C ASN A 57 57.17 66.38 5.10
N ASP A 58 56.43 65.80 4.17
CA ASP A 58 55.47 64.71 4.41
C ASP A 58 56.08 63.44 5.03
N GLU A 59 55.35 62.84 5.99
CA GLU A 59 55.67 61.54 6.58
C GLU A 59 54.78 60.45 5.96
N MET A 60 55.40 59.34 5.51
CA MET A 60 54.66 58.23 4.89
C MET A 60 53.74 57.53 5.90
N VAL A 61 52.59 57.04 5.43
CA VAL A 61 51.64 56.28 6.26
C VAL A 61 51.40 54.89 5.71
N GLU A 62 50.98 53.95 6.56
CA GLU A 62 50.55 52.62 6.14
C GLU A 62 49.02 52.51 6.10
N VAL A 63 48.52 51.94 5.01
CA VAL A 63 47.10 51.56 4.82
C VAL A 63 47.09 50.08 4.46
N ASN A 64 46.42 49.26 5.29
CA ASN A 64 46.34 47.80 5.10
C ASN A 64 47.70 47.08 4.94
N GLY A 65 48.70 47.51 5.72
CA GLY A 65 50.05 46.92 5.72
C GLY A 65 50.90 47.29 4.49
N GLN A 66 50.43 48.20 3.64
CA GLN A 66 51.18 48.71 2.49
C GLN A 66 51.60 50.18 2.73
N PRO A 67 52.85 50.56 2.44
CA PRO A 67 53.34 51.92 2.59
C PRO A 67 52.79 52.85 1.49
N VAL A 68 52.18 53.98 1.89
CA VAL A 68 51.54 54.96 1.01
C VAL A 68 52.22 56.34 1.16
N PRO A 69 53.20 56.68 0.30
CA PRO A 69 53.99 57.92 0.40
C PRO A 69 53.47 59.03 -0.55
N LEU A 70 52.21 59.45 -0.41
CA LEU A 70 51.56 60.38 -1.34
C LEU A 70 52.28 61.74 -1.46
N GLY A 71 52.83 62.29 -0.37
CA GLY A 71 53.57 63.56 -0.43
C GLY A 71 54.87 63.44 -1.23
N ARG A 72 55.56 62.29 -1.18
CA ARG A 72 56.74 62.03 -2.03
C ARG A 72 56.36 61.88 -3.50
N GLN A 73 55.25 61.19 -3.77
CA GLN A 73 54.75 61.03 -5.14
C GLN A 73 54.36 62.38 -5.76
N LEU A 74 53.71 63.26 -4.99
CA LEU A 74 53.40 64.62 -5.43
C LEU A 74 54.67 65.45 -5.69
N ALA A 75 55.66 65.39 -4.79
CA ALA A 75 56.93 66.08 -4.96
C ALA A 75 57.70 65.58 -6.20
N ALA A 76 57.73 64.27 -6.44
CA ALA A 76 58.34 63.67 -7.62
C ALA A 76 57.61 64.09 -8.91
N GLY A 77 56.27 64.08 -8.89
CA GLY A 77 55.45 64.52 -10.03
C GLY A 77 55.70 65.98 -10.43
N LEU A 78 56.01 66.85 -9.46
CA LEU A 78 56.37 68.25 -9.73
C LEU A 78 57.80 68.39 -10.27
N THR A 79 58.77 67.58 -9.84
CA THR A 79 60.19 67.70 -10.25
C THR A 79 60.55 66.92 -11.52
N GLU A 80 59.80 65.90 -11.90
CA GLU A 80 60.07 65.09 -13.11
C GLU A 80 59.63 65.76 -14.42
N ARG A 81 58.71 66.73 -14.38
CA ARG A 81 58.28 67.48 -15.58
C ARG A 81 59.41 68.37 -16.10
N ARG A 82 59.86 68.12 -17.34
CA ARG A 82 60.98 68.87 -17.99
C ARG A 82 60.58 69.92 -19.01
N ASP A 83 59.31 70.00 -19.42
CA ASP A 83 58.91 70.74 -20.64
C ASP A 83 57.99 71.96 -20.43
N ASP A 84 57.97 72.56 -19.24
CA ASP A 84 57.13 73.73 -18.95
C ASP A 84 57.92 74.99 -18.57
N ASN A 85 57.23 76.14 -18.54
CA ASN A 85 57.75 77.48 -18.21
C ASN A 85 58.49 77.58 -16.84
N PHE A 86 58.38 76.56 -15.98
CA PHE A 86 59.03 76.47 -14.67
C PHE A 86 59.99 75.28 -14.60
N ARG A 87 61.22 75.52 -14.11
CA ARG A 87 62.13 74.45 -13.70
C ARG A 87 61.95 74.19 -12.19
N TRP A 88 61.31 73.08 -11.86
CA TRP A 88 61.12 72.67 -10.46
C TRP A 88 62.38 72.02 -9.88
N VAL A 89 62.83 72.53 -8.75
CA VAL A 89 63.94 71.95 -7.97
C VAL A 89 63.46 71.54 -6.59
N LEU A 90 63.99 70.44 -6.08
CA LEU A 90 63.76 70.07 -4.69
C LEU A 90 64.66 70.95 -3.80
N ALA A 91 64.09 71.60 -2.81
CA ALA A 91 64.82 72.46 -1.88
C ALA A 91 64.44 72.14 -0.44
N ASP A 92 65.35 72.41 0.50
CA ASP A 92 65.00 72.46 1.91
C ASP A 92 64.27 73.77 2.25
N GLN A 93 63.62 73.80 3.41
CA GLN A 93 62.76 74.92 3.78
C GLN A 93 63.51 76.26 3.90
N ALA A 94 64.78 76.22 4.33
CA ALA A 94 65.63 77.41 4.46
C ALA A 94 66.06 77.94 3.08
N GLY A 95 66.50 77.05 2.18
CA GLY A 95 66.93 77.37 0.83
C GLY A 95 65.80 77.81 -0.08
N ALA A 96 64.60 77.24 0.08
CA ALA A 96 63.40 77.66 -0.63
C ALA A 96 63.01 79.10 -0.27
N LYS A 97 63.02 79.44 1.03
CA LYS A 97 62.73 80.80 1.51
C LYS A 97 63.74 81.83 0.98
N ALA A 98 65.03 81.53 1.10
CA ALA A 98 66.08 82.42 0.58
C ALA A 98 66.03 82.57 -0.95
N GLY A 99 65.68 81.50 -1.67
CA GLY A 99 65.49 81.54 -3.13
C GLY A 99 64.30 82.39 -3.55
N LEU A 100 63.21 82.39 -2.76
CA LEU A 100 62.03 83.23 -3.01
C LEU A 100 62.33 84.73 -2.77
N GLU A 101 63.01 85.06 -1.67
CA GLU A 101 63.37 86.44 -1.30
C GLU A 101 64.38 87.06 -2.28
N SER A 102 65.34 86.27 -2.76
CA SER A 102 66.34 86.71 -3.75
C SER A 102 65.81 86.79 -5.18
N GLY A 103 64.60 86.32 -5.45
CA GLY A 103 64.03 86.23 -6.79
C GLY A 103 64.60 85.10 -7.64
N ARG A 104 65.42 84.21 -7.07
CA ARG A 104 65.92 83.00 -7.75
C ARG A 104 64.79 82.03 -8.05
N TYR A 105 63.89 81.82 -7.08
CA TYR A 105 62.68 81.04 -7.26
C TYR A 105 61.49 81.98 -7.43
N ALA A 106 60.74 81.81 -8.51
CA ALA A 106 59.48 82.53 -8.71
C ALA A 106 58.36 81.99 -7.81
N ALA A 107 58.44 80.72 -7.42
CA ALA A 107 57.48 80.09 -6.52
C ALA A 107 58.11 79.02 -5.66
N VAL A 108 57.57 78.83 -4.46
CA VAL A 108 57.87 77.75 -3.51
C VAL A 108 56.58 77.03 -3.15
N VAL A 109 56.59 75.70 -3.24
CA VAL A 109 55.50 74.82 -2.81
C VAL A 109 55.95 74.00 -1.62
N THR A 110 55.23 74.08 -0.51
CA THR A 110 55.52 73.34 0.71
C THR A 110 54.44 72.29 0.97
N ILE A 111 54.83 71.02 1.02
CA ILE A 111 53.99 69.89 1.41
C ILE A 111 54.21 69.63 2.91
N PRO A 112 53.17 69.73 3.76
CA PRO A 112 53.30 69.56 5.21
C PRO A 112 53.43 68.08 5.63
N LYS A 113 53.77 67.83 6.90
CA LYS A 113 54.08 66.49 7.45
C LYS A 113 52.89 65.53 7.39
N GLU A 114 51.70 66.04 7.60
CA GLU A 114 50.43 65.30 7.72
C GLU A 114 49.72 65.03 6.38
N PHE A 115 50.35 65.34 5.25
CA PHE A 115 49.70 65.31 3.94
C PHE A 115 49.20 63.91 3.58
N SER A 116 50.06 62.88 3.65
CA SER A 116 49.68 61.50 3.34
C SER A 116 48.65 60.95 4.35
N ALA A 117 48.80 61.26 5.64
CA ALA A 117 47.87 60.82 6.69
C ALA A 117 46.44 61.36 6.47
N ASN A 118 46.32 62.65 6.15
CA ASN A 118 45.02 63.27 5.92
C ASN A 118 44.40 62.73 4.61
N ALA A 119 45.20 62.59 3.55
CA ALA A 119 44.73 62.08 2.26
C ALA A 119 44.18 60.64 2.33
N THR A 120 44.65 59.81 3.27
CA THR A 120 44.20 58.41 3.43
C THR A 120 43.31 58.17 4.65
N SER A 121 42.92 59.22 5.37
CA SER A 121 42.14 59.14 6.61
C SER A 121 40.81 58.38 6.48
N TYR A 122 40.18 58.44 5.31
CA TYR A 122 38.93 57.71 4.98
C TYR A 122 39.07 56.19 5.09
N ALA A 123 40.28 55.63 4.93
CA ALA A 123 40.51 54.19 4.94
C ALA A 123 40.46 53.58 6.36
N ARG A 124 40.47 54.42 7.40
CA ARG A 124 40.33 53.97 8.80
C ARG A 124 38.91 54.18 9.32
N ASP A 125 38.35 55.37 9.09
CA ASP A 125 37.01 55.75 9.51
C ASP A 125 36.48 56.84 8.56
N ALA A 126 35.46 56.49 7.76
CA ALA A 126 34.92 57.37 6.72
C ALA A 126 34.29 58.64 7.30
N ASP A 127 33.76 58.57 8.53
CA ASP A 127 33.09 59.70 9.19
C ASP A 127 34.09 60.73 9.75
N ARG A 128 35.38 60.39 9.79
CA ARG A 128 36.47 61.25 10.30
C ARG A 128 37.46 61.67 9.21
N ALA A 129 37.07 61.61 7.94
CA ALA A 129 37.94 61.96 6.83
C ALA A 129 38.41 63.43 6.90
N GLN A 130 39.71 63.67 6.72
CA GLN A 130 40.36 64.98 6.76
C GLN A 130 40.89 65.38 5.38
N GLN A 131 41.04 66.70 5.15
CA GLN A 131 41.56 67.23 3.89
C GLN A 131 43.08 67.41 3.93
N ALA A 132 43.79 66.88 2.94
CA ALA A 132 45.20 67.16 2.71
C ALA A 132 45.39 68.55 2.06
N ARG A 133 46.29 69.38 2.58
CA ARG A 133 46.55 70.75 2.11
C ARG A 133 48.03 70.96 1.83
N ILE A 134 48.35 71.89 0.91
CA ILE A 134 49.71 72.33 0.58
C ILE A 134 49.77 73.86 0.60
N ALA A 135 50.96 74.44 0.86
CA ALA A 135 51.16 75.88 0.88
C ALA A 135 51.98 76.33 -0.33
N VAL A 136 51.58 77.43 -0.97
CA VAL A 136 52.26 78.00 -2.15
C VAL A 136 52.60 79.46 -1.88
N GLN A 137 53.83 79.86 -2.19
CA GLN A 137 54.32 81.23 -2.02
C GLN A 137 55.03 81.69 -3.30
N THR A 138 54.82 82.92 -3.73
CA THR A 138 55.38 83.49 -4.97
C THR A 138 56.27 84.70 -4.69
N SER A 139 57.27 84.92 -5.56
CA SER A 139 58.21 86.04 -5.41
C SER A 139 57.70 87.28 -6.14
N THR A 140 57.58 88.40 -5.44
CA THR A 140 57.19 89.70 -6.02
C THR A 140 58.28 90.30 -6.92
N SER A 141 59.54 89.85 -6.77
CA SER A 141 60.70 90.34 -7.52
C SER A 141 60.82 89.72 -8.92
N ALA A 142 60.24 88.54 -9.15
CA ALA A 142 60.40 87.75 -10.37
C ALA A 142 59.31 87.99 -11.44
N GLY A 143 58.29 88.82 -11.15
CA GLY A 143 57.29 89.24 -12.14
C GLY A 143 56.44 88.12 -12.75
N VAL A 144 56.05 87.11 -11.96
CA VAL A 144 55.23 85.97 -12.41
C VAL A 144 53.78 86.12 -11.92
N ALA A 145 52.80 85.76 -12.75
CA ALA A 145 51.38 85.81 -12.39
C ALA A 145 50.98 84.61 -11.49
N ASP A 146 50.42 84.90 -10.31
CA ASP A 146 49.99 83.92 -9.29
C ASP A 146 49.09 82.79 -9.84
N ALA A 147 48.29 83.08 -10.86
CA ALA A 147 47.36 82.10 -11.46
C ALA A 147 48.07 80.95 -12.19
N GLY A 148 49.25 81.19 -12.78
CA GLY A 148 49.97 80.18 -13.59
C GLY A 148 50.61 79.09 -12.74
N VAL A 149 51.13 79.44 -11.56
CA VAL A 149 51.74 78.49 -10.62
C VAL A 149 50.69 77.60 -9.97
N ALA A 150 49.55 78.18 -9.57
CA ALA A 150 48.46 77.45 -8.93
C ALA A 150 47.84 76.37 -9.86
N GLN A 151 47.78 76.64 -11.17
CA GLN A 151 47.21 75.71 -12.15
C GLN A 151 48.06 74.45 -12.34
N VAL A 152 49.40 74.60 -12.45
CA VAL A 152 50.34 73.48 -12.60
C VAL A 152 50.31 72.54 -11.40
N ILE A 153 50.23 73.11 -10.20
CA ILE A 153 50.19 72.36 -8.94
C ILE A 153 48.87 71.58 -8.82
N ALA A 154 47.73 72.21 -9.12
CA ALA A 154 46.42 71.57 -9.06
C ALA A 154 46.29 70.42 -10.08
N GLU A 155 46.87 70.56 -11.28
CA GLU A 155 46.83 69.54 -12.32
C GLU A 155 47.71 68.32 -11.98
N THR A 156 48.89 68.56 -11.39
CA THR A 156 49.79 67.49 -10.92
C THR A 156 49.19 66.72 -9.75
N ALA A 157 48.58 67.42 -8.78
CA ALA A 157 47.90 66.80 -7.64
C ALA A 157 46.69 65.98 -8.07
N ARG A 158 45.88 66.48 -9.03
CA ARG A 158 44.75 65.73 -9.59
C ARG A 158 45.17 64.47 -10.33
N GLY A 159 46.24 64.53 -11.12
CA GLY A 159 46.73 63.37 -11.88
C GLY A 159 47.17 62.20 -10.98
N GLN A 160 47.84 62.48 -9.87
CA GLN A 160 48.35 61.45 -8.95
C GLN A 160 47.28 60.87 -8.03
N LEU A 161 46.29 61.68 -7.61
CA LEU A 161 45.22 61.23 -6.72
C LEU A 161 44.13 60.41 -7.46
N ASN A 162 43.85 60.71 -8.74
CA ASN A 162 42.74 60.11 -9.48
C ASN A 162 43.00 58.66 -9.94
N THR A 163 44.25 58.30 -10.24
CA THR A 163 44.66 56.94 -10.63
C THR A 163 44.61 55.98 -9.45
N THR A 164 45.13 56.38 -8.29
CA THR A 164 45.32 55.45 -7.15
C THR A 164 44.02 55.19 -6.38
N LEU A 165 43.16 56.20 -6.22
CA LEU A 165 41.96 56.11 -5.36
C LEU A 165 40.75 55.51 -6.08
N THR A 166 40.54 55.84 -7.36
CA THR A 166 39.37 55.40 -8.14
C THR A 166 39.46 53.94 -8.57
N GLU A 167 40.66 53.46 -8.93
CA GLU A 167 40.87 52.06 -9.34
C GLU A 167 40.63 51.08 -8.17
N THR A 168 41.15 51.41 -6.99
CA THR A 168 41.03 50.55 -5.80
C THR A 168 39.59 50.44 -5.30
N TYR A 169 38.81 51.52 -5.37
CA TYR A 169 37.42 51.52 -4.92
C TYR A 169 36.50 50.75 -5.88
N LEU A 170 36.66 50.93 -7.21
CA LEU A 170 35.80 50.31 -8.20
C LEU A 170 36.02 48.80 -8.37
N ASP A 171 37.25 48.30 -8.16
CA ASP A 171 37.52 46.87 -8.24
C ASP A 171 36.79 46.08 -7.14
N ASN A 172 36.79 46.62 -5.92
CA ASN A 172 36.12 46.00 -4.78
C ASN A 172 34.58 45.97 -4.94
N VAL A 173 33.98 46.99 -5.56
CA VAL A 173 32.53 47.02 -5.81
C VAL A 173 32.11 45.98 -6.85
N TYR A 174 32.83 45.87 -7.97
CA TYR A 174 32.47 44.91 -9.03
C TYR A 174 32.77 43.46 -8.66
N ILE A 175 33.82 43.21 -7.87
CA ILE A 175 34.05 41.88 -7.28
C ILE A 175 32.93 41.53 -6.30
N GLY A 176 32.47 42.49 -5.49
CA GLY A 176 31.34 42.32 -4.58
C GLY A 176 30.04 41.91 -5.27
N PHE A 177 29.74 42.44 -6.46
CA PHE A 177 28.56 42.05 -7.24
C PHE A 177 28.67 40.63 -7.81
N ASN A 178 29.82 40.26 -8.40
CA ASN A 178 30.03 38.89 -8.87
C ASN A 178 29.92 37.88 -7.72
N GLN A 179 30.54 38.17 -6.57
CA GLN A 179 30.47 37.32 -5.39
C GLN A 179 29.04 37.18 -4.86
N SER A 180 28.27 38.27 -4.87
CA SER A 180 26.84 38.24 -4.49
C SER A 180 26.02 37.37 -5.45
N GLY A 181 26.25 37.48 -6.76
CA GLY A 181 25.60 36.64 -7.77
C GLY A 181 25.91 35.15 -7.59
N GLU A 182 27.17 34.79 -7.32
CA GLU A 182 27.58 33.40 -7.05
C GLU A 182 27.00 32.86 -5.73
N GLN A 183 26.91 33.70 -4.69
CA GLN A 183 26.27 33.33 -3.43
C GLN A 183 24.77 33.08 -3.61
N PHE A 184 24.06 33.88 -4.42
CA PHE A 184 22.65 33.61 -4.74
C PHE A 184 22.46 32.33 -5.54
N LYS A 185 23.35 32.01 -6.48
CA LYS A 185 23.34 30.71 -7.19
C LYS A 185 23.55 29.54 -6.23
N THR A 186 24.53 29.66 -5.34
CA THR A 186 24.79 28.65 -4.30
C THR A 186 23.58 28.46 -3.37
N LEU A 187 22.87 29.55 -3.04
CA LEU A 187 21.65 29.51 -2.24
C LEU A 187 20.49 28.85 -3.00
N ALA A 188 20.32 29.16 -4.30
CA ALA A 188 19.35 28.51 -5.16
C ALA A 188 19.62 26.99 -5.28
N ASP A 189 20.87 26.59 -5.48
CA ASP A 189 21.26 25.18 -5.51
C ASP A 189 21.03 24.51 -4.16
N GLY A 190 21.35 25.19 -3.06
CA GLY A 190 21.09 24.69 -1.70
C GLY A 190 19.60 24.48 -1.41
N THR A 191 18.75 25.39 -1.88
CA THR A 191 17.29 25.29 -1.73
C THR A 191 16.67 24.25 -2.66
N ALA A 192 17.21 24.07 -3.88
CA ALA A 192 16.84 22.98 -4.77
C ALA A 192 17.19 21.61 -4.18
N ARG A 193 18.40 21.45 -3.62
CA ARG A 193 18.80 20.22 -2.91
C ARG A 193 17.92 19.94 -1.69
N LEU A 194 17.48 20.99 -0.99
CA LEU A 194 16.54 20.84 0.12
C LEU A 194 15.17 20.35 -0.37
N ALA A 195 14.68 20.88 -1.49
CA ALA A 195 13.46 20.41 -2.11
C ALA A 195 13.52 18.94 -2.56
N ASP A 196 14.65 18.52 -3.10
CA ASP A 196 14.88 17.11 -3.45
C ASP A 196 14.97 16.22 -2.21
N GLY A 197 15.56 16.72 -1.12
CA GLY A 197 15.51 16.06 0.19
C GLY A 197 14.08 15.93 0.74
N GLY A 198 13.26 16.97 0.59
CA GLY A 198 11.84 16.94 0.96
C GLY A 198 11.02 15.94 0.12
N ALA A 199 11.34 15.81 -1.17
CA ALA A 199 10.75 14.79 -2.03
C ALA A 199 11.20 13.38 -1.65
N GLY A 200 12.49 13.16 -1.38
CA GLY A 200 13.00 11.88 -0.88
C GLY A 200 12.41 11.47 0.47
N LEU A 201 12.13 12.44 1.36
CA LEU A 201 11.40 12.18 2.60
C LEU A 201 9.96 11.73 2.32
N ALA A 202 9.26 12.38 1.39
CA ALA A 202 7.91 11.97 1.01
C ALA A 202 7.89 10.55 0.43
N ASP A 203 8.86 10.20 -0.42
CA ASP A 203 9.01 8.84 -0.96
C ASP A 203 9.27 7.80 0.15
N GLY A 204 10.10 8.14 1.14
CA GLY A 204 10.34 7.28 2.31
C GLY A 204 9.12 7.11 3.21
N LEU A 205 8.29 8.14 3.34
CA LEU A 205 7.01 8.08 4.05
C LEU A 205 5.98 7.23 3.28
N ASP A 206 5.96 7.31 1.94
CA ASP A 206 5.13 6.44 1.10
C ASP A 206 5.57 4.97 1.22
N GLN A 207 6.88 4.67 1.24
CA GLN A 207 7.39 3.32 1.54
C GLN A 207 6.98 2.83 2.93
N SER A 208 7.06 3.70 3.95
CA SER A 208 6.65 3.37 5.32
C SER A 208 5.14 3.14 5.42
N ARG A 209 4.35 3.90 4.65
CA ARG A 209 2.90 3.71 4.54
C ARG A 209 2.58 2.34 3.95
N ASP A 210 3.25 1.96 2.86
CA ASP A 210 3.02 0.67 2.21
C ASP A 210 3.42 -0.50 3.12
N GLY A 211 4.51 -0.37 3.88
CA GLY A 211 4.86 -1.32 4.95
C GLY A 211 3.81 -1.39 6.07
N SER A 212 3.23 -0.25 6.46
CA SER A 212 2.16 -0.18 7.46
C SER A 212 0.85 -0.82 6.95
N LYS A 213 0.55 -0.72 5.65
CA LYS A 213 -0.57 -1.44 5.02
C LYS A 213 -0.35 -2.95 5.05
N GLN A 214 0.83 -3.42 4.67
CA GLN A 214 1.17 -4.84 4.75
C GLN A 214 1.03 -5.37 6.18
N LEU A 215 1.48 -4.59 7.17
CA LEU A 215 1.30 -4.92 8.59
C LEU A 215 -0.18 -4.98 8.97
N ALA A 216 -0.99 -4.00 8.58
CA ALA A 216 -2.43 -3.98 8.86
C ALA A 216 -3.16 -5.18 8.22
N ASP A 217 -2.77 -5.59 7.02
CA ASP A 217 -3.32 -6.76 6.33
C ASP A 217 -2.92 -8.08 7.01
N GLY A 218 -1.68 -8.18 7.48
CA GLY A 218 -1.23 -9.30 8.32
C GLY A 218 -1.99 -9.38 9.66
N GLN A 219 -2.23 -8.25 10.31
CA GLN A 219 -3.02 -8.16 11.54
C GLN A 219 -4.49 -8.56 11.32
N ARG A 220 -5.07 -8.20 10.18
CA ARG A 220 -6.42 -8.62 9.80
C ARG A 220 -6.50 -10.12 9.55
N SER A 221 -5.51 -10.68 8.86
CA SER A 221 -5.38 -12.13 8.65
C SER A 221 -5.24 -12.89 9.98
N LEU A 222 -4.50 -12.34 10.94
CA LEU A 222 -4.40 -12.87 12.30
C LEU A 222 -5.75 -12.84 13.03
N ALA A 223 -6.48 -11.72 12.96
CA ALA A 223 -7.80 -11.59 13.59
C ALA A 223 -8.81 -12.59 13.01
N GLU A 224 -8.76 -12.84 11.71
CA GLU A 224 -9.55 -13.88 11.03
C GLU A 224 -9.17 -15.28 11.52
N GLY A 225 -7.87 -15.61 11.58
CA GLY A 225 -7.38 -16.89 12.09
C GLY A 225 -7.77 -17.14 13.56
N VAL A 226 -7.68 -16.12 14.41
CA VAL A 226 -8.15 -16.16 15.80
C VAL A 226 -9.66 -16.42 15.86
N GLY A 227 -10.45 -15.77 14.99
CA GLY A 227 -11.90 -16.00 14.89
C GLY A 227 -12.25 -17.42 14.45
N GLN A 228 -11.50 -18.00 13.51
CA GLN A 228 -11.66 -19.39 13.07
C GLN A 228 -11.38 -20.37 14.23
N THR A 229 -10.33 -20.11 15.02
CA THR A 229 -10.02 -20.93 16.22
C THR A 229 -11.14 -20.87 17.25
N GLY A 230 -11.71 -19.69 17.53
CA GLY A 230 -12.84 -19.54 18.44
C GLY A 230 -14.08 -20.32 17.97
N THR A 231 -14.35 -20.29 16.66
CA THR A 231 -15.44 -21.05 16.04
C THR A 231 -15.19 -22.56 16.14
N GLY A 232 -13.98 -23.03 15.84
CA GLY A 232 -13.61 -24.44 15.95
C GLY A 232 -13.67 -24.98 17.39
N ALA A 233 -13.23 -24.19 18.37
CA ALA A 233 -13.35 -24.54 19.78
C ALA A 233 -14.82 -24.65 20.24
N GLY A 234 -15.69 -23.76 19.74
CA GLY A 234 -17.14 -23.83 19.96
C GLY A 234 -17.76 -25.08 19.37
N GLN A 235 -17.48 -25.39 18.11
CA GLN A 235 -17.97 -26.61 17.44
C GLN A 235 -17.51 -27.89 18.15
N LEU A 236 -16.27 -27.94 18.63
CA LEU A 236 -15.76 -29.05 19.43
C LEU A 236 -16.53 -29.19 20.76
N ALA A 237 -16.78 -28.08 21.45
CA ALA A 237 -17.55 -28.10 22.70
C ALA A 237 -18.97 -28.66 22.50
N ASP A 238 -19.62 -28.28 21.40
CA ASP A 238 -20.95 -28.78 21.02
C ASP A 238 -20.92 -30.28 20.69
N GLY A 239 -19.92 -30.71 19.91
CA GLY A 239 -19.72 -32.13 19.59
C GLY A 239 -19.48 -32.99 20.83
N LEU A 240 -18.66 -32.53 21.77
CA LEU A 240 -18.42 -33.20 23.05
C LEU A 240 -19.67 -33.21 23.93
N ALA A 241 -20.48 -32.15 23.93
CA ALA A 241 -21.77 -32.14 24.64
C ALA A 241 -22.75 -33.19 24.08
N ALA A 242 -22.81 -33.34 22.75
CA ALA A 242 -23.62 -34.38 22.12
C ALA A 242 -23.12 -35.80 22.46
N ALA A 243 -21.81 -36.02 22.42
CA ALA A 243 -21.21 -37.31 22.79
C ALA A 243 -21.46 -37.66 24.27
N HIS A 244 -21.36 -36.68 25.18
CA HIS A 244 -21.70 -36.84 26.59
C HIS A 244 -23.16 -37.28 26.78
N ALA A 245 -24.10 -36.64 26.07
CA ALA A 245 -25.52 -37.00 26.13
C ALA A 245 -25.77 -38.43 25.60
N GLY A 246 -25.17 -38.80 24.47
CA GLY A 246 -25.24 -40.16 23.92
C GLY A 246 -24.66 -41.22 24.88
N GLY A 247 -23.53 -40.92 25.51
CA GLY A 247 -22.94 -41.81 26.51
C GLY A 247 -23.82 -42.00 27.76
N GLN A 248 -24.52 -40.97 28.24
CA GLN A 248 -25.48 -41.13 29.34
C GLN A 248 -26.66 -42.05 28.99
N GLN A 249 -27.14 -41.97 27.74
CA GLN A 249 -28.17 -42.88 27.26
C GLN A 249 -27.65 -44.33 27.21
N LEU A 250 -26.43 -44.55 26.73
CA LEU A 250 -25.80 -45.87 26.70
C LEU A 250 -25.61 -46.44 28.11
N LYS A 251 -25.11 -45.65 29.07
CA LYS A 251 -24.99 -46.04 30.49
C LYS A 251 -26.33 -46.51 31.05
N THR A 252 -27.37 -45.71 30.85
CA THR A 252 -28.72 -46.03 31.32
C THR A 252 -29.25 -47.32 30.67
N GLY A 253 -29.00 -47.50 29.37
CA GLY A 253 -29.36 -48.71 28.64
C GLY A 253 -28.64 -49.96 29.18
N ALA A 254 -27.32 -49.87 29.41
CA ALA A 254 -26.52 -50.96 29.95
C ALA A 254 -26.97 -51.36 31.37
N ALA A 255 -27.26 -50.38 32.24
CA ALA A 255 -27.79 -50.65 33.58
C ALA A 255 -29.15 -51.38 33.53
N ARG A 256 -30.09 -50.91 32.69
CA ARG A 256 -31.39 -51.59 32.51
C ARG A 256 -31.24 -53.01 31.97
N ALA A 257 -30.32 -53.22 31.02
CA ALA A 257 -30.03 -54.54 30.49
C ALA A 257 -29.46 -55.48 31.57
N ALA A 258 -28.56 -54.97 32.43
CA ALA A 258 -28.01 -55.73 33.55
C ALA A 258 -29.09 -56.15 34.55
N ASP A 259 -30.03 -55.25 34.85
CA ASP A 259 -31.15 -55.55 35.74
C ASP A 259 -32.10 -56.58 35.13
N GLY A 260 -32.42 -56.46 33.84
CA GLY A 260 -33.22 -57.44 33.11
C GLY A 260 -32.56 -58.82 33.07
N ALA A 261 -31.25 -58.88 32.81
CA ALA A 261 -30.47 -60.12 32.89
C ALA A 261 -30.52 -60.71 34.31
N GLY A 262 -30.37 -59.88 35.35
CA GLY A 262 -30.50 -60.32 36.75
C GLY A 262 -31.87 -60.94 37.06
N GLN A 263 -32.97 -60.33 36.59
CA GLN A 263 -34.32 -60.87 36.77
C GLN A 263 -34.50 -62.21 36.03
N LEU A 264 -33.98 -62.31 34.81
CA LEU A 264 -34.10 -63.53 34.01
C LEU A 264 -33.30 -64.69 34.60
N ALA A 265 -32.08 -64.43 35.06
CA ALA A 265 -31.27 -65.40 35.80
C ALA A 265 -31.97 -65.88 37.09
N ALA A 266 -32.71 -65.02 37.77
CA ALA A 266 -33.46 -65.39 38.97
C ALA A 266 -34.67 -66.30 38.69
N ASN A 267 -35.32 -66.16 37.53
CA ASN A 267 -36.50 -66.94 37.15
C ASN A 267 -36.15 -68.28 36.46
N GLY A 268 -34.99 -68.38 35.82
CA GLY A 268 -34.52 -69.58 35.11
C GLY A 268 -34.57 -70.89 35.91
N PRO A 269 -34.17 -70.92 37.20
CA PRO A 269 -34.23 -72.14 38.01
C PRO A 269 -35.65 -72.69 38.18
N GLN A 270 -36.67 -71.83 38.23
CA GLN A 270 -38.06 -72.28 38.33
C GLN A 270 -38.49 -73.04 37.07
N LEU A 271 -38.11 -72.54 35.89
CA LEU A 271 -38.41 -73.18 34.62
C LEU A 271 -37.68 -74.52 34.46
N ALA A 272 -36.39 -74.57 34.80
CA ALA A 272 -35.60 -75.81 34.76
C ALA A 272 -36.16 -76.87 35.72
N ASN A 273 -36.62 -76.45 36.90
CA ASN A 273 -37.28 -77.34 37.85
C ASN A 273 -38.62 -77.86 37.33
N GLY A 274 -39.43 -77.00 36.70
CA GLY A 274 -40.68 -77.42 36.05
C GLY A 274 -40.45 -78.45 34.93
N ALA A 275 -39.45 -78.24 34.07
CA ALA A 275 -39.06 -79.20 33.03
C ALA A 275 -38.57 -80.53 33.62
N SER A 276 -37.83 -80.50 34.74
CA SER A 276 -37.38 -81.70 35.44
C SER A 276 -38.53 -82.47 36.09
N GLN A 277 -39.51 -81.77 36.66
CA GLN A 277 -40.73 -82.36 37.21
C GLN A 277 -41.56 -83.02 36.11
N LEU A 278 -41.66 -82.39 34.94
CA LEU A 278 -42.33 -82.96 33.77
C LEU A 278 -41.65 -84.24 33.29
N ALA A 279 -40.31 -84.26 33.21
CA ALA A 279 -39.57 -85.46 32.84
C ALA A 279 -39.87 -86.64 33.78
N THR A 280 -39.84 -86.38 35.10
CA THR A 280 -40.19 -87.38 36.13
C THR A 280 -41.63 -87.88 35.97
N GLY A 281 -42.60 -86.98 35.73
CA GLY A 281 -43.99 -87.36 35.50
C GLY A 281 -44.18 -88.23 34.25
N LEU A 282 -43.48 -87.90 33.17
CA LEU A 282 -43.48 -88.70 31.94
C LEU A 282 -42.88 -90.10 32.19
N GLU A 283 -41.76 -90.22 32.91
CA GLU A 283 -41.17 -91.53 33.25
C GLU A 283 -42.11 -92.42 34.07
N GLN A 284 -42.84 -91.84 35.02
CA GLN A 284 -43.88 -92.54 35.79
C GLN A 284 -45.00 -93.05 34.86
N ALA A 285 -45.46 -92.22 33.92
CA ALA A 285 -46.48 -92.60 32.94
C ALA A 285 -45.99 -93.72 31.98
N GLY A 286 -44.72 -93.69 31.57
CA GLY A 286 -44.13 -94.73 30.73
C GLY A 286 -44.06 -96.09 31.45
N THR A 287 -43.75 -96.07 32.75
CA THR A 287 -43.74 -97.28 33.59
C THR A 287 -45.14 -97.89 33.70
N ALA A 288 -46.17 -97.07 33.92
CA ALA A 288 -47.56 -97.52 33.93
C ALA A 288 -47.99 -98.09 32.56
N GLY A 289 -47.55 -97.47 31.46
CA GLY A 289 -47.77 -97.98 30.11
C GLY A 289 -47.17 -99.38 29.89
N GLN A 290 -45.95 -99.65 30.34
CA GLN A 290 -45.34 -100.99 30.21
C GLN A 290 -46.11 -102.08 30.97
N GLN A 291 -46.66 -101.74 32.14
CA GLN A 291 -47.51 -102.66 32.90
C GLN A 291 -48.80 -102.98 32.13
N LEU A 292 -49.42 -101.97 31.52
CA LEU A 292 -50.62 -102.16 30.71
C LEU A 292 -50.36 -103.01 29.45
N LYS A 293 -49.25 -102.75 28.74
CA LYS A 293 -48.82 -103.56 27.58
C LYS A 293 -48.69 -105.04 27.95
N THR A 294 -48.05 -105.31 29.09
CA THR A 294 -47.87 -106.67 29.60
C THR A 294 -49.22 -107.33 29.89
N GLY A 295 -50.15 -106.63 30.55
CA GLY A 295 -51.50 -107.13 30.81
C GLY A 295 -52.32 -107.40 29.54
N ALA A 296 -52.23 -106.50 28.55
CA ALA A 296 -52.91 -106.67 27.25
C ALA A 296 -52.40 -107.91 26.49
N ASN A 297 -51.08 -108.15 26.49
CA ASN A 297 -50.49 -109.36 25.90
C ASN A 297 -50.97 -110.63 26.61
N GLN A 298 -50.95 -110.65 27.95
CA GLN A 298 -51.43 -111.80 28.74
C GLN A 298 -52.90 -112.11 28.46
N ALA A 299 -53.74 -111.08 28.33
CA ALA A 299 -55.15 -111.24 27.99
C ALA A 299 -55.35 -111.74 26.54
N ALA A 300 -54.57 -111.23 25.59
CA ALA A 300 -54.60 -111.68 24.19
C ALA A 300 -54.20 -113.16 24.05
N ASP A 301 -53.18 -113.59 24.80
CA ASP A 301 -52.73 -114.97 24.82
C ASP A 301 -53.76 -115.90 25.47
N GLY A 302 -54.39 -115.46 26.57
CA GLY A 302 -55.50 -116.19 27.18
C GLY A 302 -56.71 -116.35 26.24
N ALA A 303 -57.07 -115.29 25.51
CA ALA A 303 -58.11 -115.36 24.48
C ALA A 303 -57.72 -116.29 23.32
N ALA A 304 -56.47 -116.24 22.86
CA ALA A 304 -55.97 -117.13 21.81
C ALA A 304 -55.95 -118.61 22.22
N GLN A 305 -55.70 -118.92 23.49
CA GLN A 305 -55.77 -120.29 24.04
C GLN A 305 -57.22 -120.80 24.16
N LEU A 306 -58.19 -119.92 24.41
CA LEU A 306 -59.62 -120.27 24.49
C LEU A 306 -60.28 -120.45 23.11
N ALA A 307 -59.80 -119.75 22.09
CA ALA A 307 -60.34 -119.82 20.73
C ALA A 307 -60.46 -121.24 20.13
N PRO A 308 -59.46 -122.15 20.24
CA PRO A 308 -59.56 -123.52 19.71
C PRO A 308 -60.45 -124.46 20.55
N ALA A 309 -60.79 -124.10 21.79
CA ALA A 309 -61.58 -124.96 22.66
C ALA A 309 -63.07 -125.00 22.27
N GLY A 310 -63.64 -123.92 21.72
CA GLY A 310 -65.08 -123.93 21.45
C GLY A 310 -65.54 -124.66 20.19
N PRO A 311 -64.77 -124.79 19.08
CA PRO A 311 -65.09 -125.77 18.04
C PRO A 311 -65.07 -127.21 18.56
N GLN A 312 -64.18 -127.52 19.50
CA GLN A 312 -64.12 -128.84 20.15
C GLN A 312 -65.31 -129.07 21.09
N ILE A 313 -65.73 -128.05 21.84
CA ILE A 313 -66.92 -128.10 22.69
C ILE A 313 -68.19 -128.20 21.84
N ALA A 314 -68.31 -127.43 20.75
CA ALA A 314 -69.45 -127.51 19.83
C ALA A 314 -69.53 -128.90 19.16
N ALA A 315 -68.40 -129.44 18.70
CA ALA A 315 -68.33 -130.80 18.16
C ALA A 315 -68.65 -131.87 19.23
N GLY A 316 -68.22 -131.66 20.47
CA GLY A 316 -68.55 -132.51 21.61
C GLY A 316 -70.03 -132.45 21.99
N VAL A 317 -70.65 -131.27 21.93
CA VAL A 317 -72.09 -131.06 22.13
C VAL A 317 -72.90 -131.73 21.01
N ASP A 318 -72.45 -131.65 19.76
CA ASP A 318 -73.05 -132.39 18.64
C ASP A 318 -72.89 -133.92 18.80
N GLN A 319 -71.72 -134.39 19.25
CA GLN A 319 -71.49 -135.81 19.58
C GLN A 319 -72.34 -136.29 20.76
N VAL A 320 -72.51 -135.47 21.80
CA VAL A 320 -73.35 -135.77 22.96
C VAL A 320 -74.84 -135.72 22.59
N ALA A 321 -75.28 -134.77 21.76
CA ALA A 321 -76.64 -134.76 21.21
C ALA A 321 -76.93 -136.05 20.41
N THR A 322 -75.92 -136.56 19.69
CA THR A 322 -75.99 -137.83 18.97
C THR A 322 -75.91 -139.05 19.91
N GLY A 323 -75.19 -138.95 21.03
CA GLY A 323 -75.05 -140.02 22.04
C GLY A 323 -76.23 -140.12 23.03
N ILE A 324 -76.94 -139.01 23.28
CA ILE A 324 -78.19 -138.97 24.04
C ILE A 324 -79.32 -139.73 23.30
N GLU A 325 -79.23 -139.85 21.97
CA GLU A 325 -80.10 -140.76 21.21
C GLU A 325 -79.81 -142.25 21.49
N GLN A 326 -78.73 -142.61 22.22
CA GLN A 326 -78.31 -144.01 22.39
C GLN A 326 -78.22 -144.62 23.80
N GLN A 327 -78.00 -143.94 24.95
CA GLN A 327 -77.84 -144.72 26.20
C GLN A 327 -77.90 -143.94 27.55
N ALA A 328 -78.78 -144.38 28.46
CA ALA A 328 -79.04 -143.81 29.78
C ALA A 328 -78.21 -144.45 30.94
N ALA A 329 -76.88 -144.22 31.01
CA ALA A 329 -76.05 -144.82 32.09
C ALA A 329 -75.02 -143.92 32.81
N GLY A 330 -74.92 -142.61 32.52
CA GLY A 330 -73.89 -141.71 33.10
C GLY A 330 -74.40 -140.54 33.96
N ALA A 331 -75.59 -140.68 34.57
CA ALA A 331 -76.30 -139.56 35.22
C ALA A 331 -75.54 -138.83 36.37
N PRO A 332 -74.73 -139.48 37.23
CA PRO A 332 -74.02 -138.80 38.32
C PRO A 332 -72.85 -137.91 37.85
N GLU A 333 -72.02 -138.40 36.92
CA GLU A 333 -70.88 -137.65 36.38
C GLU A 333 -71.32 -136.47 35.49
N ALA A 334 -72.40 -136.66 34.73
CA ALA A 334 -73.00 -135.59 33.93
C ALA A 334 -73.58 -134.47 34.80
N LYS A 335 -74.21 -134.81 35.93
CA LYS A 335 -74.70 -133.85 36.91
C LYS A 335 -73.56 -133.03 37.51
N ALA A 336 -72.47 -133.68 37.94
CA ALA A 336 -71.30 -133.00 38.48
C ALA A 336 -70.63 -132.07 37.44
N GLY A 337 -70.52 -132.51 36.18
CA GLY A 337 -70.00 -131.68 35.09
C GLY A 337 -70.87 -130.47 34.77
N LEU A 338 -72.20 -130.62 34.77
CA LEU A 338 -73.16 -129.54 34.54
C LEU A 338 -73.17 -128.52 35.70
N GLU A 339 -73.09 -128.98 36.95
CA GLU A 339 -72.97 -128.10 38.13
C GLU A 339 -71.63 -127.34 38.14
N GLN A 340 -70.54 -127.98 37.74
CA GLN A 340 -69.22 -127.34 37.61
C GLN A 340 -69.18 -126.31 36.47
N LEU A 341 -69.85 -126.60 35.35
CA LEU A 341 -69.99 -125.66 34.23
C LEU A 341 -70.84 -124.42 34.62
N ARG A 342 -71.92 -124.62 35.38
CA ARG A 342 -72.74 -123.54 35.94
C ARG A 342 -71.92 -122.65 36.89
N ALA A 343 -71.16 -123.26 37.78
CA ALA A 343 -70.32 -122.55 38.75
C ALA A 343 -69.24 -121.67 38.08
N GLY A 344 -68.77 -122.05 36.89
CA GLY A 344 -67.80 -121.28 36.10
C GLY A 344 -68.37 -120.07 35.35
N GLY A 345 -69.68 -120.05 35.05
CA GLY A 345 -70.28 -118.99 34.21
C GLY A 345 -70.43 -117.64 34.90
N GLN A 346 -70.73 -117.64 36.21
CA GLN A 346 -70.93 -116.39 36.97
C GLN A 346 -69.64 -115.58 37.14
N PRO A 347 -68.52 -116.18 37.63
CA PRO A 347 -67.24 -115.48 37.74
C PRO A 347 -66.70 -115.00 36.38
N LEU A 348 -66.99 -115.73 35.30
CA LEU A 348 -66.60 -115.38 33.94
C LEU A 348 -67.36 -114.16 33.42
N THR A 349 -68.68 -114.09 33.66
CA THR A 349 -69.52 -112.95 33.25
C THR A 349 -69.20 -111.70 34.07
N GLU A 350 -68.99 -111.86 35.39
CA GLU A 350 -68.59 -110.76 36.28
C GLU A 350 -67.16 -110.28 36.00
N GLY A 351 -66.23 -111.21 35.68
CA GLY A 351 -64.87 -110.89 35.26
C GLY A 351 -64.85 -110.15 33.93
N PHE A 352 -65.58 -110.63 32.93
CA PHE A 352 -65.70 -109.98 31.63
C PHE A 352 -66.43 -108.64 31.72
N GLY A 353 -67.49 -108.54 32.52
CA GLY A 353 -68.21 -107.28 32.79
C GLY A 353 -67.25 -106.20 33.31
N ARG A 354 -66.39 -106.54 34.28
CA ARG A 354 -65.35 -105.62 34.77
C ARG A 354 -64.33 -105.22 33.70
N ILE A 355 -63.95 -106.14 32.80
CA ILE A 355 -63.04 -105.84 31.68
C ILE A 355 -63.72 -104.90 30.68
N ASN A 356 -64.97 -105.19 30.31
CA ASN A 356 -65.74 -104.37 29.38
C ASN A 356 -66.02 -102.98 29.97
N ASP A 357 -66.45 -102.90 31.22
CA ASP A 357 -66.66 -101.61 31.91
C ASP A 357 -65.35 -100.82 32.00
N GLY A 358 -64.24 -101.50 32.32
CA GLY A 358 -62.91 -100.90 32.32
C GLY A 358 -62.51 -100.35 30.94
N LEU A 359 -62.72 -101.12 29.86
CA LEU A 359 -62.44 -100.70 28.48
C LEU A 359 -63.36 -99.55 28.02
N GLN A 360 -64.64 -99.58 28.39
CA GLN A 360 -65.59 -98.51 28.08
C GLN A 360 -65.26 -97.22 28.85
N GLN A 361 -64.85 -97.34 30.11
CA GLN A 361 -64.38 -96.20 30.89
C GLN A 361 -63.08 -95.62 30.29
N LEU A 362 -62.16 -96.48 29.83
CA LEU A 362 -60.95 -96.05 29.11
C LEU A 362 -61.28 -95.35 27.78
N LYS A 363 -62.27 -95.87 27.04
CA LYS A 363 -62.79 -95.27 25.80
C LYS A 363 -63.44 -93.90 26.08
N GLN A 364 -64.17 -93.75 27.17
CA GLN A 364 -64.75 -92.45 27.57
C GLN A 364 -63.69 -91.42 27.94
N ASN A 365 -62.56 -91.86 28.51
CA ASN A 365 -61.44 -90.98 28.86
C ASN A 365 -60.53 -90.65 27.65
N THR A 366 -60.75 -91.29 26.50
CA THR A 366 -59.94 -91.11 25.28
C THR A 366 -59.85 -89.67 24.79
N PRO A 367 -60.98 -88.93 24.63
CA PRO A 367 -60.92 -87.59 24.05
C PRO A 367 -60.09 -86.63 24.91
N ALA A 368 -60.25 -86.68 26.24
CA ALA A 368 -59.54 -85.80 27.16
C ALA A 368 -58.01 -86.00 27.11
N VAL A 369 -57.53 -87.24 26.94
CA VAL A 369 -56.10 -87.51 26.85
C VAL A 369 -55.55 -87.23 25.45
N GLN A 370 -56.32 -87.48 24.40
CA GLN A 370 -55.95 -87.05 23.04
C GLN A 370 -55.85 -85.52 22.95
N ASP A 371 -56.82 -84.79 23.48
CA ASP A 371 -56.81 -83.33 23.55
C ASP A 371 -55.62 -82.83 24.37
N GLY A 372 -55.31 -83.49 25.50
CA GLY A 372 -54.12 -83.21 26.30
C GLY A 372 -52.81 -83.47 25.54
N ALA A 373 -52.75 -84.52 24.73
CA ALA A 373 -51.57 -84.85 23.94
C ALA A 373 -51.39 -83.91 22.72
N VAL A 374 -52.49 -83.47 22.11
CA VAL A 374 -52.49 -82.40 21.09
C VAL A 374 -52.02 -81.10 21.72
N GLY A 375 -52.60 -80.69 22.86
CA GLY A 375 -52.18 -79.50 23.59
C GLY A 375 -50.71 -79.54 24.03
N LEU A 376 -50.18 -80.72 24.38
CA LEU A 376 -48.76 -80.90 24.66
C LEU A 376 -47.89 -80.69 23.42
N ALA A 377 -48.30 -81.24 22.28
CA ALA A 377 -47.58 -81.10 21.02
C ALA A 377 -47.62 -79.65 20.49
N ASP A 378 -48.77 -78.99 20.60
CA ASP A 378 -48.96 -77.58 20.23
C ASP A 378 -48.15 -76.67 21.16
N GLY A 379 -48.22 -76.88 22.48
CA GLY A 379 -47.40 -76.16 23.46
C GLY A 379 -45.90 -76.37 23.24
N ALA A 380 -45.48 -77.56 22.81
CA ALA A 380 -44.08 -77.82 22.44
C ALA A 380 -43.68 -77.15 21.11
N ALA A 381 -44.62 -76.93 20.20
CA ALA A 381 -44.40 -76.17 18.97
C ALA A 381 -44.28 -74.66 19.25
N ASP A 382 -45.14 -74.12 20.11
CA ASP A 382 -45.07 -72.73 20.59
C ASP A 382 -43.74 -72.48 21.33
N LEU A 383 -43.35 -73.42 22.20
CA LEU A 383 -42.04 -73.38 22.87
C LEU A 383 -40.89 -73.39 21.85
N GLY A 384 -41.03 -74.15 20.76
CA GLY A 384 -40.07 -74.19 19.65
C GLY A 384 -39.93 -72.84 18.95
N THR A 385 -41.04 -72.14 18.73
CA THR A 385 -41.04 -70.78 18.18
C THR A 385 -40.35 -69.80 19.12
N GLY A 386 -40.70 -69.81 20.41
CA GLY A 386 -40.04 -68.97 21.41
C GLY A 386 -38.54 -69.26 21.56
N ALA A 387 -38.13 -70.53 21.46
CA ALA A 387 -36.71 -70.91 21.50
C ALA A 387 -35.93 -70.42 20.26
N ALA A 388 -36.57 -70.38 19.09
CA ALA A 388 -35.97 -69.83 17.87
C ALA A 388 -35.83 -68.31 17.94
N GLU A 389 -36.85 -67.60 18.44
CA GLU A 389 -36.80 -66.15 18.68
C GLU A 389 -35.70 -65.80 19.71
N LEU A 390 -35.56 -66.61 20.76
CA LEU A 390 -34.49 -66.46 21.75
C LEU A 390 -33.09 -66.65 21.13
N ALA A 391 -32.91 -67.68 20.30
CA ALA A 391 -31.65 -67.94 19.60
C ALA A 391 -31.27 -66.79 18.65
N ASP A 392 -32.24 -66.24 17.93
CA ASP A 392 -32.05 -65.06 17.08
C ASP A 392 -31.69 -63.81 17.91
N GLY A 393 -32.40 -63.59 19.02
CA GLY A 393 -32.12 -62.49 19.95
C GLY A 393 -30.72 -62.57 20.56
N THR A 394 -30.25 -63.77 20.92
CA THR A 394 -28.88 -63.97 21.43
C THR A 394 -27.82 -63.77 20.36
N SER A 395 -28.06 -64.23 19.12
CA SER A 395 -27.17 -63.94 17.99
C SER A 395 -27.03 -62.45 17.72
N LYS A 396 -28.15 -61.70 17.73
CA LYS A 396 -28.13 -60.24 17.61
C LYS A 396 -27.36 -59.57 18.74
N SER A 397 -27.40 -60.13 19.94
CA SER A 397 -26.64 -59.63 21.11
C SER A 397 -25.12 -59.85 20.95
N VAL A 398 -24.71 -60.98 20.36
CA VAL A 398 -23.30 -61.24 19.97
C VAL A 398 -22.82 -60.19 18.97
N ASP A 399 -23.59 -59.99 17.89
CA ASP A 399 -23.26 -59.02 16.83
C ASP A 399 -23.21 -57.59 17.37
N GLY A 400 -24.17 -57.23 18.23
CA GLY A 400 -24.22 -55.93 18.90
C GLY A 400 -23.00 -55.69 19.79
N THR A 401 -22.55 -56.71 20.52
CA THR A 401 -21.35 -56.63 21.36
C THR A 401 -20.09 -56.46 20.51
N ALA A 402 -19.98 -57.17 19.37
CA ALA A 402 -18.87 -57.00 18.44
C ALA A 402 -18.82 -55.58 17.85
N ARG A 403 -19.96 -55.06 17.38
CA ARG A 403 -20.07 -53.68 16.89
C ARG A 403 -19.72 -52.64 17.96
N LEU A 404 -20.04 -52.91 19.22
CA LEU A 404 -19.67 -52.04 20.33
C LEU A 404 -18.15 -52.03 20.58
N VAL A 405 -17.47 -53.17 20.47
CA VAL A 405 -15.99 -53.21 20.51
C VAL A 405 -15.40 -52.35 19.39
N ASP A 406 -15.84 -52.59 18.15
CA ASP A 406 -15.34 -51.88 16.98
C ASP A 406 -15.57 -50.38 17.12
N GLY A 407 -16.76 -49.97 17.57
CA GLY A 407 -17.09 -48.56 17.80
C GLY A 407 -16.26 -47.89 18.90
N VAL A 408 -15.92 -48.61 19.99
CA VAL A 408 -15.04 -48.11 21.05
C VAL A 408 -13.60 -47.95 20.54
N ASP A 409 -13.15 -48.89 19.70
CA ASP A 409 -11.82 -48.87 19.09
C ASP A 409 -11.68 -47.72 18.09
N ASP A 410 -12.65 -47.56 17.19
CA ASP A 410 -12.71 -46.45 16.23
C ASP A 410 -12.74 -45.10 16.93
N PHE A 411 -13.57 -44.97 17.98
CA PHE A 411 -13.67 -43.74 18.76
C PHE A 411 -12.35 -43.39 19.47
N THR A 412 -11.68 -44.38 20.08
CA THR A 412 -10.37 -44.20 20.69
C THR A 412 -9.32 -43.81 19.65
N GLY A 413 -9.39 -44.40 18.45
CA GLY A 413 -8.57 -44.00 17.29
C GLY A 413 -8.76 -42.53 16.93
N GLY A 414 -10.00 -42.08 16.78
CA GLY A 414 -10.32 -40.68 16.48
C GLY A 414 -9.85 -39.68 17.55
N LEU A 415 -9.90 -40.06 18.83
CA LEU A 415 -9.35 -39.23 19.91
C LEU A 415 -7.83 -39.09 19.85
N ASN A 416 -7.13 -40.17 19.50
CA ASN A 416 -5.68 -40.14 19.34
C ASN A 416 -5.28 -39.25 18.15
N GLU A 417 -6.05 -39.28 17.05
CA GLU A 417 -5.86 -38.36 15.92
C GLU A 417 -6.10 -36.90 16.33
N LEU A 418 -7.18 -36.62 17.08
CA LEU A 418 -7.46 -35.29 17.61
C LEU A 418 -6.33 -34.78 18.51
N ALA A 419 -5.83 -35.62 19.42
CA ALA A 419 -4.70 -35.30 20.27
C ALA A 419 -3.44 -35.01 19.43
N GLY A 420 -3.17 -35.81 18.40
CA GLY A 420 -2.08 -35.58 17.44
C GLY A 420 -2.21 -34.25 16.69
N GLY A 421 -3.41 -33.93 16.21
CA GLY A 421 -3.71 -32.67 15.54
C GLY A 421 -3.54 -31.46 16.45
N ALA A 422 -4.05 -31.52 17.67
CA ALA A 422 -3.94 -30.45 18.67
C ALA A 422 -2.48 -30.17 19.07
N ARG A 423 -1.65 -31.21 19.21
CA ARG A 423 -0.19 -31.03 19.43
C ARG A 423 0.50 -30.41 18.22
N SER A 424 0.13 -30.84 17.01
CA SER A 424 0.69 -30.27 15.77
C SER A 424 0.37 -28.79 15.63
N TYR A 425 -0.87 -28.39 15.95
CA TYR A 425 -1.28 -26.99 16.01
C TYR A 425 -0.46 -26.20 17.04
N SER A 426 -0.31 -26.71 18.27
CA SER A 426 0.54 -26.08 19.30
C SER A 426 1.97 -25.87 18.81
N THR A 427 2.54 -26.84 18.09
CA THR A 427 3.88 -26.72 17.51
C THR A 427 3.95 -25.66 16.42
N GLY A 428 2.96 -25.59 15.53
CA GLY A 428 2.88 -24.56 14.50
C GLY A 428 2.79 -23.14 15.06
N VAL A 429 2.01 -22.95 16.14
CA VAL A 429 1.92 -21.65 16.82
C VAL A 429 3.24 -21.27 17.49
N ASN A 430 3.96 -22.21 18.12
CA ASN A 430 5.28 -21.94 18.67
C ASN A 430 6.27 -21.47 17.58
N GLN A 431 6.27 -22.11 16.40
CA GLN A 431 7.11 -21.71 15.28
C GLN A 431 6.80 -20.29 14.80
N TYR A 432 5.51 -19.92 14.74
CA TYR A 432 5.09 -18.56 14.42
C TYR A 432 5.59 -17.54 15.46
N VAL A 433 5.45 -17.85 16.75
CA VAL A 433 5.94 -16.99 17.85
C VAL A 433 7.45 -16.80 17.76
N ASP A 434 8.21 -17.86 17.49
CA ASP A 434 9.67 -17.78 17.38
C ASP A 434 10.11 -16.97 16.15
N GLY A 435 9.41 -17.10 15.02
CA GLY A 435 9.60 -16.21 13.87
C GLY A 435 9.33 -14.74 14.21
N THR A 436 8.33 -14.48 15.05
CA THR A 436 8.00 -13.12 15.50
C THR A 436 9.07 -12.54 16.43
N LYS A 437 9.66 -13.36 17.31
CA LYS A 437 10.82 -12.97 18.13
C LYS A 437 12.04 -12.64 17.27
N GLN A 438 12.30 -13.44 16.24
CA GLN A 438 13.41 -13.18 15.31
C GLN A 438 13.22 -11.85 14.56
N PHE A 439 11.99 -11.57 14.12
CA PHE A 439 11.67 -10.29 13.48
C PHE A 439 11.90 -9.11 14.43
N ALA A 440 11.37 -9.17 15.66
CA ALA A 440 11.56 -8.12 16.67
C ALA A 440 13.04 -7.89 17.00
N GLY A 441 13.82 -8.97 17.16
CA GLY A 441 15.27 -8.89 17.37
C GLY A 441 16.02 -8.26 16.19
N GLY A 442 15.57 -8.50 14.95
CA GLY A 442 16.11 -7.84 13.76
C GLY A 442 15.81 -6.34 13.72
N VAL A 443 14.61 -5.94 14.14
CA VAL A 443 14.23 -4.52 14.28
C VAL A 443 15.06 -3.81 15.34
N ASP A 444 15.32 -4.45 16.49
CA ASP A 444 16.18 -3.91 17.54
C ASP A 444 17.64 -3.77 17.09
N GLN A 445 18.17 -4.74 16.34
CA GLN A 445 19.51 -4.64 15.75
C GLN A 445 19.60 -3.47 14.77
N TYR A 446 18.58 -3.28 13.92
CA TYR A 446 18.51 -2.16 13.00
C TYR A 446 18.44 -0.82 13.75
N ALA A 447 17.55 -0.69 14.74
CA ALA A 447 17.44 0.51 15.56
C ALA A 447 18.75 0.84 16.29
N SER A 448 19.45 -0.18 16.80
CA SER A 448 20.75 -0.01 17.45
C SER A 448 21.82 0.48 16.46
N ALA A 449 21.85 -0.07 15.24
CA ALA A 449 22.77 0.37 14.19
C ALA A 449 22.52 1.84 13.79
N VAL A 450 21.25 2.24 13.69
CA VAL A 450 20.85 3.63 13.44
C VAL A 450 21.29 4.55 14.58
N GLN A 451 21.17 4.10 15.84
CA GLN A 451 21.62 4.87 17.00
C GLN A 451 23.15 5.01 17.04
N THR A 452 23.91 3.97 16.68
CA THR A 452 25.37 4.04 16.51
C THR A 452 25.77 5.00 15.40
N TYR A 453 25.06 4.98 14.27
CA TYR A 453 25.26 5.93 13.18
C TYR A 453 25.03 7.37 13.64
N ASP A 454 23.95 7.62 14.41
CA ASP A 454 23.66 8.94 14.98
C ASP A 454 24.77 9.43 15.93
N GLN A 455 25.24 8.56 16.82
CA GLN A 455 26.35 8.89 17.72
C GLN A 455 27.64 9.20 16.94
N GLY A 456 27.94 8.42 15.90
CA GLY A 456 29.07 8.69 15.00
C GLY A 456 28.94 10.03 14.29
N LEU A 457 27.73 10.40 13.85
CA LEU A 457 27.45 11.71 13.28
C LEU A 457 27.68 12.84 14.30
N GLN A 458 27.17 12.69 15.53
CA GLN A 458 27.39 13.68 16.60
C GLN A 458 28.88 13.82 16.95
N GLN A 459 29.62 12.72 16.97
CA GLN A 459 31.08 12.72 17.17
C GLN A 459 31.81 13.41 16.01
N PHE A 460 31.42 13.13 14.76
CA PHE A 460 31.97 13.79 13.57
C PHE A 460 31.74 15.31 13.61
N LEU A 461 30.55 15.75 13.98
CA LEU A 461 30.22 17.17 14.15
C LEU A 461 31.03 17.83 15.27
N THR A 462 31.28 17.08 16.35
CA THR A 462 32.15 17.52 17.45
C THR A 462 33.62 17.55 17.01
N ALA A 463 34.08 16.61 16.20
CA ALA A 463 35.44 16.58 15.65
C ALA A 463 35.69 17.69 14.63
N ILE A 464 34.68 18.07 13.84
CA ILE A 464 34.75 19.28 13.00
C ILE A 464 35.04 20.51 13.87
N SER A 465 34.50 20.55 15.09
CA SER A 465 34.64 21.67 16.03
C SER A 465 36.04 21.90 16.61
N SER A 466 37.02 21.01 16.39
CA SER A 466 38.36 21.11 17.00
C SER A 466 39.48 21.63 16.08
N GLY A 467 39.18 22.18 14.88
CA GLY A 467 40.22 22.86 14.09
C GLY A 467 39.81 23.60 12.82
N ALA A 468 38.78 23.16 12.08
CA ALA A 468 38.28 23.86 10.89
C ALA A 468 37.04 24.74 11.19
N TYR A 469 36.33 24.39 12.25
CA TYR A 469 35.15 25.11 12.71
C TYR A 469 35.47 26.51 13.21
N ASP A 470 36.61 26.73 13.87
CA ASP A 470 36.96 28.04 14.41
C ASP A 470 37.09 29.13 13.32
N GLN A 471 37.34 28.74 12.07
CA GLN A 471 37.39 29.62 10.91
C GLN A 471 36.04 29.85 10.21
N MET A 472 34.99 29.11 10.57
CA MET A 472 33.63 29.32 10.05
C MET A 472 32.95 30.50 10.74
N SER A 473 32.16 31.26 9.99
CA SER A 473 31.31 32.31 10.55
C SER A 473 30.25 31.72 11.48
N ASP A 474 29.76 32.50 12.45
CA ASP A 474 28.74 32.03 13.41
C ASP A 474 27.46 31.53 12.72
N THR A 475 27.18 32.02 11.51
CA THR A 475 26.01 31.63 10.71
C THR A 475 26.17 30.25 10.06
N GLU A 476 27.34 29.93 9.50
CA GLU A 476 27.65 28.60 8.94
C GLU A 476 27.68 27.55 10.04
N LYS A 477 28.28 27.91 11.19
CA LYS A 477 28.25 27.12 12.41
C LYS A 477 26.81 26.81 12.85
N ALA A 478 25.90 27.80 12.80
CA ALA A 478 24.49 27.62 13.15
C ALA A 478 23.73 26.72 12.16
N ALA A 479 24.00 26.83 10.86
CA ALA A 479 23.35 26.01 9.83
C ALA A 479 23.77 24.53 9.91
N LEU A 480 25.06 24.25 10.10
CA LEU A 480 25.58 22.90 10.27
C LEU A 480 25.00 22.24 11.53
N ARG A 481 24.95 22.98 12.64
CA ARG A 481 24.28 22.54 13.90
C ARG A 481 22.79 22.23 13.67
N LYS A 482 22.10 23.00 12.83
CA LYS A 482 20.67 22.79 12.53
C LYS A 482 20.42 21.54 11.70
N GLN A 483 21.17 21.31 10.62
CA GLN A 483 21.05 20.10 9.80
C GLN A 483 21.42 18.83 10.59
N ALA A 484 22.51 18.90 11.34
CA ALA A 484 22.89 17.88 12.31
C ALA A 484 21.76 17.56 13.30
N GLY A 485 21.18 18.60 13.91
CA GLY A 485 20.05 18.45 14.83
C GLY A 485 18.81 17.85 14.16
N THR A 486 18.58 18.13 12.88
CA THR A 486 17.46 17.56 12.11
C THR A 486 17.67 16.08 11.80
N LEU A 487 18.90 15.70 11.39
CA LEU A 487 19.25 14.31 11.14
C LEU A 487 19.24 13.48 12.43
N SER A 488 19.68 14.09 13.53
CA SER A 488 19.61 13.49 14.86
C SER A 488 18.19 13.36 15.40
N ALA A 489 17.31 14.32 15.09
CA ALA A 489 15.88 14.18 15.39
C ALA A 489 15.23 13.05 14.58
N GLY A 490 15.58 12.92 13.29
CA GLY A 490 15.08 11.85 12.42
C GLY A 490 15.59 10.46 12.82
N SER A 491 16.87 10.32 13.17
CA SER A 491 17.42 9.07 13.70
C SER A 491 16.77 8.71 15.04
N THR A 492 16.53 9.68 15.92
CA THR A 492 15.80 9.50 17.18
C THR A 492 14.37 9.03 16.93
N GLN A 493 13.67 9.59 15.95
CA GLN A 493 12.34 9.12 15.54
C GLN A 493 12.36 7.70 14.99
N LEU A 494 13.34 7.35 14.16
CA LEU A 494 13.47 6.01 13.60
C LEU A 494 13.77 4.97 14.69
N VAL A 495 14.59 5.33 15.67
CA VAL A 495 14.85 4.53 16.88
C VAL A 495 13.59 4.39 17.73
N GLN A 496 12.78 5.45 17.89
CA GLN A 496 11.48 5.37 18.57
C GLN A 496 10.47 4.49 17.82
N GLY A 497 10.44 4.59 16.48
CA GLY A 497 9.62 3.74 15.62
C GLY A 497 10.03 2.27 15.73
N GLY A 498 11.34 1.98 15.69
CA GLY A 498 11.90 0.67 15.96
C GLY A 498 11.47 0.12 17.32
N ARG A 499 11.63 0.91 18.39
CA ARG A 499 11.15 0.53 19.74
C ARG A 499 9.66 0.26 19.80
N THR A 500 8.85 0.99 19.03
CA THR A 500 7.41 0.78 18.96
C THR A 500 7.06 -0.53 18.25
N LEU A 501 7.76 -0.83 17.15
CA LEU A 501 7.64 -2.12 16.45
C LEU A 501 8.09 -3.29 17.33
N THR A 502 9.22 -3.16 18.03
CA THR A 502 9.68 -4.17 18.99
C THR A 502 8.64 -4.38 20.10
N ALA A 503 8.12 -3.31 20.70
CA ALA A 503 7.06 -3.42 21.71
C ALA A 503 5.75 -4.04 21.18
N GLY A 504 5.48 -3.92 19.87
CA GLY A 504 4.40 -4.61 19.19
C GLY A 504 4.69 -6.10 18.97
N GLY A 505 5.92 -6.43 18.54
CA GLY A 505 6.42 -7.79 18.41
C GLY A 505 6.41 -8.53 19.75
N ASP A 506 6.84 -7.88 20.82
CA ASP A 506 6.84 -8.43 22.18
C ASP A 506 5.43 -8.77 22.66
N ARG A 507 4.45 -7.89 22.38
CA ARG A 507 3.03 -8.17 22.69
C ARG A 507 2.47 -9.35 21.89
N LEU A 508 2.89 -9.50 20.64
CA LEU A 508 2.52 -10.62 19.78
C LEU A 508 3.11 -11.94 20.28
N VAL A 509 4.36 -11.89 20.76
CA VAL A 509 5.03 -13.03 21.39
C VAL A 509 4.34 -13.40 22.70
N GLU A 510 3.97 -12.42 23.52
CA GLU A 510 3.25 -12.63 24.78
C GLU A 510 1.87 -13.25 24.55
N SER A 511 1.12 -12.72 23.58
CA SER A 511 -0.21 -13.24 23.22
C SER A 511 -0.13 -14.61 22.55
N GLY A 512 0.82 -14.78 21.64
CA GLY A 512 1.05 -16.04 20.93
C GLY A 512 1.58 -17.15 21.83
N ALA A 513 2.31 -16.83 22.89
CA ALA A 513 2.80 -17.81 23.86
C ALA A 513 1.68 -18.49 24.67
N GLN A 514 0.49 -17.88 24.73
CA GLN A 514 -0.66 -18.42 25.47
C GLN A 514 -1.47 -19.44 24.65
N LEU A 515 -1.45 -19.35 23.32
CA LEU A 515 -2.20 -20.24 22.41
C LEU A 515 -1.75 -21.71 22.41
N PRO A 516 -0.44 -22.03 22.43
CA PRO A 516 0.07 -23.39 22.57
C PRO A 516 -0.42 -24.10 23.84
N ALA A 517 -0.72 -23.35 24.90
CA ALA A 517 -1.28 -23.91 26.12
C ALA A 517 -2.69 -24.47 25.88
N GLY A 518 -3.52 -23.78 25.10
CA GLY A 518 -4.84 -24.26 24.69
C GLY A 518 -4.77 -25.51 23.81
N GLY A 519 -3.85 -25.54 22.83
CA GLY A 519 -3.60 -26.72 22.00
C GLY A 519 -3.12 -27.94 22.81
N ARG A 520 -2.23 -27.71 23.79
CA ARG A 520 -1.78 -28.76 24.73
C ARG A 520 -2.90 -29.23 25.66
N GLN A 521 -3.71 -28.32 26.20
CA GLN A 521 -4.87 -28.68 27.01
C GLN A 521 -5.89 -29.52 26.23
N LEU A 522 -6.12 -29.20 24.95
CA LEU A 522 -6.97 -30.00 24.09
C LEU A 522 -6.38 -31.41 23.85
N ALA A 523 -5.08 -31.50 23.58
CA ALA A 523 -4.39 -32.78 23.42
C ALA A 523 -4.42 -33.63 24.70
N ASP A 524 -4.10 -33.02 25.84
CA ASP A 524 -4.16 -33.68 27.15
C ASP A 524 -5.60 -34.12 27.49
N GLY A 525 -6.59 -33.32 27.10
CA GLY A 525 -8.02 -33.66 27.23
C GLY A 525 -8.40 -34.88 26.39
N ALA A 526 -7.96 -34.92 25.13
CA ALA A 526 -8.18 -36.05 24.23
C ALA A 526 -7.45 -37.32 24.71
N ASP A 527 -6.21 -37.21 25.21
CA ASP A 527 -5.48 -38.33 25.81
C ASP A 527 -6.16 -38.86 27.07
N ARG A 528 -6.61 -37.95 27.95
CA ARG A 528 -7.37 -38.32 29.14
C ARG A 528 -8.66 -39.05 28.78
N LEU A 529 -9.32 -38.64 27.71
CA LEU A 529 -10.54 -39.27 27.25
C LEU A 529 -10.29 -40.64 26.58
N SER A 530 -9.21 -40.75 25.80
CA SER A 530 -8.72 -42.02 25.24
C SER A 530 -8.38 -43.01 26.36
N GLY A 531 -7.72 -42.52 27.43
CA GLY A 531 -7.49 -43.30 28.65
C GLY A 531 -8.78 -43.67 29.39
N ALA A 532 -9.78 -42.78 29.42
CA ALA A 532 -11.10 -43.05 30.02
C ALA A 532 -11.96 -44.04 29.20
N ALA A 533 -11.63 -44.27 27.92
CA ALA A 533 -12.26 -45.30 27.10
C ALA A 533 -11.70 -46.71 27.38
N ALA A 534 -10.54 -46.84 28.04
CA ALA A 534 -9.98 -48.14 28.41
C ALA A 534 -10.90 -48.99 29.32
N PRO A 535 -11.53 -48.44 30.39
CA PRO A 535 -12.49 -49.20 31.18
C PRO A 535 -13.73 -49.62 30.38
N LEU A 536 -14.17 -48.81 29.41
CA LEU A 536 -15.23 -49.19 28.48
C LEU A 536 -14.81 -50.40 27.63
N ARG A 537 -13.62 -50.36 27.02
CA ARG A 537 -13.07 -51.48 26.25
C ARG A 537 -12.91 -52.75 27.09
N ALA A 538 -12.44 -52.62 28.33
CA ALA A 538 -12.35 -53.72 29.28
C ALA A 538 -13.73 -54.32 29.61
N GLY A 539 -14.72 -53.46 29.89
CA GLY A 539 -16.10 -53.90 30.15
C GLY A 539 -16.72 -54.64 28.96
N VAL A 540 -16.47 -54.20 27.72
CA VAL A 540 -16.94 -54.90 26.52
C VAL A 540 -16.18 -56.21 26.29
N GLN A 541 -14.88 -56.28 26.62
CA GLN A 541 -14.12 -57.53 26.55
C GLN A 541 -14.63 -58.57 27.56
N GLU A 542 -15.02 -58.16 28.76
CA GLU A 542 -15.63 -59.04 29.76
C GLU A 542 -17.05 -59.50 29.41
N LEU A 543 -17.76 -58.77 28.55
CA LEU A 543 -19.05 -59.21 28.02
C LEU A 543 -18.92 -60.40 27.06
N ARG A 544 -17.81 -60.51 26.30
CA ARG A 544 -17.66 -61.52 25.24
C ARG A 544 -17.82 -62.97 25.73
N PRO A 545 -17.15 -63.41 26.81
CA PRO A 545 -17.35 -64.76 27.34
C PRO A 545 -18.80 -65.02 27.74
N GLY A 546 -19.42 -64.09 28.49
CA GLY A 546 -20.81 -64.24 28.95
C GLY A 546 -21.82 -64.30 27.80
N VAL A 547 -21.65 -63.47 26.77
CA VAL A 547 -22.51 -63.49 25.57
C VAL A 547 -22.30 -64.78 24.75
N SER A 548 -21.08 -65.30 24.68
CA SER A 548 -20.77 -66.58 24.03
C SER A 548 -21.38 -67.76 24.79
N GLU A 549 -21.28 -67.79 26.12
CA GLU A 549 -21.92 -68.82 26.94
C GLU A 549 -23.46 -68.76 26.85
N LEU A 550 -24.01 -67.54 26.83
CA LEU A 550 -25.44 -67.32 26.62
C LEU A 550 -25.91 -67.89 25.26
N GLN A 551 -25.14 -67.66 24.19
CA GLN A 551 -25.42 -68.22 22.87
C GLN A 551 -25.37 -69.76 22.88
N GLN A 552 -24.39 -70.34 23.56
CA GLN A 552 -24.28 -71.80 23.70
C GLN A 552 -25.45 -72.39 24.50
N GLY A 553 -25.84 -71.73 25.61
CA GLY A 553 -26.99 -72.11 26.42
C GLY A 553 -28.31 -71.99 25.66
N ALA A 554 -28.50 -70.93 24.87
CA ALA A 554 -29.67 -70.76 24.01
C ALA A 554 -29.74 -71.86 22.93
N ALA A 555 -28.60 -72.23 22.33
CA ALA A 555 -28.53 -73.34 21.38
C ALA A 555 -28.85 -74.69 22.06
N ALA A 556 -28.35 -74.94 23.27
CA ALA A 556 -28.66 -76.13 24.05
C ALA A 556 -30.16 -76.19 24.43
N TYR A 557 -30.73 -75.06 24.85
CA TYR A 557 -32.16 -74.90 25.12
C TYR A 557 -32.99 -75.20 23.87
N GLN A 558 -32.65 -74.61 22.72
CA GLN A 558 -33.32 -74.86 21.45
C GLN A 558 -33.25 -76.34 21.04
N GLN A 559 -32.11 -77.00 21.22
CA GLN A 559 -31.99 -78.44 20.97
C GLN A 559 -32.87 -79.26 21.93
N GLY A 560 -32.92 -78.90 23.21
CA GLY A 560 -33.80 -79.52 24.20
C GLY A 560 -35.27 -79.37 23.82
N VAL A 561 -35.70 -78.17 23.43
CA VAL A 561 -37.05 -77.90 22.93
C VAL A 561 -37.35 -78.69 21.65
N ALA A 562 -36.40 -78.79 20.72
CA ALA A 562 -36.59 -79.56 19.49
C ALA A 562 -36.81 -81.07 19.78
N LYS A 563 -36.05 -81.63 20.73
CA LYS A 563 -36.25 -83.02 21.17
C LYS A 563 -37.54 -83.19 21.96
N TYR A 564 -37.87 -82.25 22.84
CA TYR A 564 -39.14 -82.25 23.57
C TYR A 564 -40.33 -82.20 22.61
N ARG A 565 -40.29 -81.34 21.60
CA ARG A 565 -41.30 -81.27 20.54
C ARG A 565 -41.43 -82.58 19.78
N THR A 566 -40.29 -83.19 19.39
CA THR A 566 -40.27 -84.49 18.72
C THR A 566 -40.91 -85.57 19.60
N GLY A 567 -40.59 -85.58 20.89
CA GLY A 567 -41.20 -86.47 21.87
C GLY A 567 -42.68 -86.19 22.10
N ALA A 568 -43.11 -84.93 22.17
CA ALA A 568 -44.50 -84.53 22.33
C ALA A 568 -45.35 -84.91 21.10
N THR A 569 -44.80 -84.78 19.89
CA THR A 569 -45.45 -85.27 18.67
C THR A 569 -45.53 -86.80 18.66
N ALA A 570 -44.46 -87.49 19.05
CA ALA A 570 -44.48 -88.95 19.18
C ALA A 570 -45.47 -89.42 20.27
N TYR A 571 -45.58 -88.67 21.37
CA TYR A 571 -46.56 -88.90 22.43
C TYR A 571 -47.98 -88.71 21.92
N ARG A 572 -48.27 -87.64 21.18
CA ARG A 572 -49.57 -87.41 20.53
C ARG A 572 -49.92 -88.55 19.58
N ASP A 573 -48.99 -88.90 18.69
CA ASP A 573 -49.23 -89.93 17.67
C ASP A 573 -49.39 -91.31 18.31
N GLY A 574 -48.56 -91.65 19.31
CA GLY A 574 -48.67 -92.86 20.11
C GLY A 574 -49.94 -92.91 20.96
N SER A 575 -50.37 -91.78 21.53
CA SER A 575 -51.65 -91.67 22.25
C SER A 575 -52.82 -91.91 21.30
N ALA A 576 -52.78 -91.35 20.10
CA ALA A 576 -53.81 -91.58 19.10
C ALA A 576 -53.88 -93.06 18.69
N ALA A 577 -52.73 -93.72 18.50
CA ALA A 577 -52.67 -95.15 18.22
C ALA A 577 -53.15 -96.01 19.40
N TYR A 578 -52.73 -95.69 20.63
CA TYR A 578 -53.18 -96.34 21.86
C TYR A 578 -54.70 -96.28 21.98
N PHE A 579 -55.29 -95.09 21.86
CA PHE A 579 -56.73 -94.92 22.02
C PHE A 579 -57.55 -95.48 20.86
N ALA A 580 -56.99 -95.53 19.65
CA ALA A 580 -57.59 -96.31 18.56
C ALA A 580 -57.66 -97.80 18.92
N GLY A 581 -56.60 -98.35 19.54
CA GLY A 581 -56.58 -99.72 20.07
C GLY A 581 -57.56 -99.93 21.23
N VAL A 582 -57.68 -98.96 22.16
CA VAL A 582 -58.66 -98.98 23.25
C VAL A 582 -60.08 -98.98 22.71
N THR A 583 -60.35 -98.12 21.73
CA THR A 583 -61.66 -98.04 21.06
C THR A 583 -62.00 -99.37 20.39
N GLY A 584 -61.05 -99.95 19.64
CA GLY A 584 -61.22 -101.26 19.00
C GLY A 584 -61.42 -102.40 20.01
N ALA A 585 -60.68 -102.42 21.11
CA ALA A 585 -60.83 -103.40 22.17
C ALA A 585 -62.16 -103.25 22.93
N ALA A 586 -62.59 -102.02 23.22
CA ALA A 586 -63.88 -101.72 23.84
C ALA A 586 -65.06 -102.09 22.93
N ASP A 587 -64.93 -101.85 21.62
CA ASP A 587 -65.93 -102.23 20.63
C ASP A 587 -66.00 -103.76 20.46
N GLY A 588 -64.85 -104.44 20.42
CA GLY A 588 -64.79 -105.90 20.42
C GLY A 588 -65.35 -106.52 21.71
N ALA A 589 -65.07 -105.92 22.87
CA ALA A 589 -65.65 -106.34 24.14
C ALA A 589 -67.18 -106.11 24.19
N ALA A 590 -67.67 -104.98 23.69
CA ALA A 590 -69.10 -104.71 23.58
C ALA A 590 -69.81 -105.68 22.63
N GLN A 591 -69.14 -106.13 21.57
CA GLN A 591 -69.64 -107.18 20.66
C GLN A 591 -69.61 -108.57 21.31
N PHE A 592 -68.63 -108.83 22.18
CA PHE A 592 -68.50 -110.10 22.90
C PHE A 592 -69.51 -110.26 24.03
N ALA A 593 -69.84 -109.17 24.74
CA ALA A 593 -70.66 -109.20 25.96
C ALA A 593 -72.00 -109.95 25.79
N PRO A 594 -72.82 -109.66 24.75
CA PRO A 594 -74.09 -110.35 24.55
C PRO A 594 -73.91 -111.85 24.24
N GLY A 595 -72.81 -112.21 23.56
CA GLY A 595 -72.46 -113.59 23.25
C GLY A 595 -72.09 -114.39 24.49
N LEU A 596 -71.28 -113.81 25.39
CA LEU A 596 -70.95 -114.41 26.68
C LEU A 596 -72.18 -114.52 27.59
N THR A 597 -72.99 -113.45 27.69
CA THR A 597 -74.24 -113.49 28.45
C THR A 597 -75.19 -114.55 27.90
N GLY A 598 -75.30 -114.66 26.58
CA GLY A 598 -76.09 -115.70 25.90
C GLY A 598 -75.55 -117.11 26.16
N TYR A 599 -74.23 -117.30 26.15
CA TYR A 599 -73.58 -118.56 26.48
C TYR A 599 -73.86 -118.98 27.92
N VAL A 600 -73.66 -118.08 28.90
CA VAL A 600 -73.90 -118.37 30.32
C VAL A 600 -75.39 -118.57 30.61
N ALA A 601 -76.27 -117.80 29.97
CA ALA A 601 -77.70 -118.02 30.05
C ALA A 601 -78.12 -119.38 29.45
N GLY A 602 -77.54 -119.77 28.31
CA GLY A 602 -77.76 -121.08 27.69
C GLY A 602 -77.26 -122.24 28.56
N VAL A 603 -76.07 -122.11 29.15
CA VAL A 603 -75.54 -123.06 30.14
C VAL A 603 -76.45 -123.15 31.37
N ASN A 604 -76.90 -122.02 31.92
CA ASN A 604 -77.80 -122.01 33.07
C ASN A 604 -79.16 -122.65 32.74
N GLN A 605 -79.75 -122.32 31.59
CA GLN A 605 -81.00 -122.92 31.12
C GLN A 605 -80.85 -124.42 30.87
N LEU A 606 -79.74 -124.85 30.29
CA LEU A 606 -79.40 -126.27 30.13
C LEU A 606 -79.39 -126.93 31.51
N VAL A 607 -78.63 -126.39 32.46
CA VAL A 607 -78.51 -126.98 33.81
C VAL A 607 -79.87 -127.03 34.53
N ASP A 608 -80.65 -125.94 34.49
CA ASP A 608 -81.98 -125.82 35.12
C ASP A 608 -83.01 -126.80 34.52
N ARG A 609 -82.94 -127.09 33.22
CA ARG A 609 -83.86 -128.03 32.54
C ARG A 609 -83.39 -129.48 32.56
N THR A 610 -82.08 -129.73 32.58
CA THR A 610 -81.50 -131.07 32.46
C THR A 610 -81.47 -131.81 33.80
N LEU A 611 -81.28 -131.09 34.93
CA LEU A 611 -81.32 -131.71 36.26
C LEU A 611 -82.68 -132.39 36.60
N PRO A 612 -83.85 -131.80 36.24
CA PRO A 612 -85.15 -132.42 36.52
C PRO A 612 -85.68 -133.41 35.45
N GLN A 613 -85.14 -133.45 34.23
CA GLN A 613 -85.74 -134.16 33.08
C GLN A 613 -85.00 -135.43 32.62
N LEU A 614 -84.34 -136.16 33.53
CA LEU A 614 -83.70 -137.45 33.24
C LEU A 614 -84.66 -138.58 32.75
N GLU A 615 -85.91 -138.28 32.38
CA GLU A 615 -86.91 -139.25 31.90
C GLU A 615 -87.66 -138.89 30.58
N GLY A 616 -87.28 -137.84 29.81
CA GLY A 616 -88.03 -137.45 28.58
C GLY A 616 -87.19 -136.93 27.40
N LEU A 617 -86.85 -137.80 26.45
CA LEU A 617 -85.71 -137.69 25.52
C LEU A 617 -85.84 -136.91 24.18
N PRO A 618 -87.02 -136.61 23.56
CA PRO A 618 -87.02 -135.98 22.22
C PRO A 618 -86.77 -134.45 22.18
N THR A 619 -87.10 -133.69 23.23
CA THR A 619 -86.98 -132.21 23.26
C THR A 619 -85.54 -131.72 23.55
N GLN A 620 -84.65 -132.64 23.94
CA GLN A 620 -83.28 -132.38 24.40
C GLN A 620 -82.30 -132.05 23.25
N ALA A 621 -82.55 -132.57 22.05
CA ALA A 621 -81.67 -132.35 20.87
C ALA A 621 -81.81 -130.96 20.21
N ALA A 622 -82.91 -130.24 20.43
CA ALA A 622 -83.09 -128.87 19.93
C ALA A 622 -82.34 -127.84 20.80
N GLN A 623 -82.33 -128.05 22.12
CA GLN A 623 -81.70 -127.16 23.09
C GLN A 623 -80.17 -127.28 23.10
N LEU A 624 -79.63 -128.48 22.82
CA LEU A 624 -78.19 -128.68 22.60
C LEU A 624 -77.68 -127.96 21.35
N ARG A 625 -78.51 -127.84 20.30
CA ARG A 625 -78.17 -127.06 19.10
C ARG A 625 -78.18 -125.55 19.36
N GLU A 626 -79.11 -125.05 20.18
CA GLU A 626 -79.12 -123.65 20.62
C GLU A 626 -77.88 -123.30 21.46
N LEU A 627 -77.43 -124.24 22.32
CA LEU A 627 -76.16 -124.13 23.04
C LEU A 627 -74.96 -124.13 22.07
N ALA A 628 -74.94 -125.01 21.08
CA ALA A 628 -73.87 -125.06 20.08
C ALA A 628 -73.77 -123.73 19.29
N ASP A 629 -74.90 -123.13 18.91
CA ASP A 629 -74.94 -121.80 18.27
C ASP A 629 -74.49 -120.68 19.22
N GLY A 630 -74.77 -120.78 20.51
CA GLY A 630 -74.27 -119.87 21.55
C GLY A 630 -72.75 -120.00 21.76
N THR A 631 -72.24 -121.23 21.82
CA THR A 631 -70.80 -121.53 21.92
C THR A 631 -70.04 -121.05 20.68
N LYS A 632 -70.63 -121.19 19.49
CA LYS A 632 -70.04 -120.69 18.24
C LYS A 632 -69.93 -119.16 18.24
N ARG A 633 -71.00 -118.46 18.61
CA ARG A 633 -70.99 -116.99 18.79
C ARG A 633 -69.98 -116.54 19.85
N TYR A 634 -69.89 -117.26 20.95
CA TYR A 634 -68.85 -117.04 21.98
C TYR A 634 -67.44 -117.18 21.38
N THR A 635 -67.15 -118.25 20.64
CA THR A 635 -65.83 -118.42 20.03
C THR A 635 -65.49 -117.45 18.92
N ASP A 636 -66.46 -117.08 18.09
CA ASP A 636 -66.25 -116.06 17.05
C ASP A 636 -65.88 -114.73 17.71
N GLY A 637 -66.54 -114.40 18.84
CA GLY A 637 -66.19 -113.23 19.64
C GLY A 637 -64.82 -113.33 20.33
N VAL A 638 -64.43 -114.49 20.88
CA VAL A 638 -63.08 -114.71 21.45
C VAL A 638 -62.02 -114.55 20.35
N ALA A 639 -62.27 -115.07 19.15
CA ALA A 639 -61.37 -114.97 18.01
C ALA A 639 -61.20 -113.52 17.51
N GLN A 640 -62.21 -112.67 17.69
CA GLN A 640 -62.14 -111.23 17.38
C GLN A 640 -61.48 -110.39 18.50
N LEU A 641 -61.54 -110.84 19.76
CA LEU A 641 -60.96 -110.13 20.91
C LEU A 641 -59.42 -110.18 20.93
N ALA A 642 -58.80 -111.32 20.60
CA ALA A 642 -57.35 -111.46 20.65
C ALA A 642 -56.59 -110.50 19.69
N PRO A 643 -57.01 -110.31 18.41
CA PRO A 643 -56.45 -109.29 17.54
C PRO A 643 -56.58 -107.86 18.09
N GLY A 644 -57.72 -107.51 18.68
CA GLY A 644 -57.96 -106.19 19.28
C GLY A 644 -57.04 -105.91 20.48
N LEU A 645 -56.81 -106.90 21.34
CA LEU A 645 -55.88 -106.80 22.47
C LEU A 645 -54.41 -106.70 22.04
N ARG A 646 -54.03 -107.34 20.92
CA ARG A 646 -52.69 -107.17 20.32
C ARG A 646 -52.50 -105.77 19.74
N GLN A 647 -53.50 -105.26 19.03
CA GLN A 647 -53.48 -103.89 18.52
C GLN A 647 -53.39 -102.85 19.65
N LEU A 648 -54.08 -103.08 20.76
CA LEU A 648 -53.92 -102.27 21.98
C LEU A 648 -52.50 -102.34 22.52
N SER A 649 -51.90 -103.53 22.64
CA SER A 649 -50.52 -103.72 23.11
C SER A 649 -49.49 -102.99 22.25
N ASP A 650 -49.63 -103.07 20.93
CA ASP A 650 -48.75 -102.36 19.98
C ASP A 650 -48.90 -100.84 20.11
N GLY A 651 -50.14 -100.35 20.24
CA GLY A 651 -50.44 -98.93 20.51
C GLY A 651 -49.86 -98.44 21.83
N VAL A 652 -49.95 -99.23 22.91
CA VAL A 652 -49.29 -98.93 24.19
C VAL A 652 -47.76 -98.90 24.03
N GLY A 653 -47.19 -99.79 23.22
CA GLY A 653 -45.76 -99.77 22.90
C GLY A 653 -45.31 -98.44 22.30
N GLN A 654 -46.00 -97.99 21.25
CA GLN A 654 -45.73 -96.70 20.60
C GLN A 654 -45.93 -95.51 21.55
N TYR A 655 -46.97 -95.55 22.39
CA TYR A 655 -47.22 -94.56 23.43
C TYR A 655 -46.05 -94.46 24.42
N VAL A 656 -45.54 -95.59 24.92
CA VAL A 656 -44.42 -95.60 25.86
C VAL A 656 -43.12 -95.11 25.21
N ASP A 657 -42.85 -95.47 23.97
CA ASP A 657 -41.66 -94.98 23.24
C ASP A 657 -41.73 -93.46 23.02
N GLY A 658 -42.92 -92.93 22.73
CA GLY A 658 -43.20 -91.50 22.66
C GLY A 658 -42.97 -90.78 23.99
N ILE A 659 -43.46 -91.34 25.09
CA ILE A 659 -43.20 -90.86 26.46
C ILE A 659 -41.71 -90.82 26.77
N GLY A 660 -40.97 -91.90 26.46
CA GLY A 660 -39.53 -91.98 26.72
C GLY A 660 -38.76 -90.88 25.98
N SER A 661 -39.16 -90.61 24.74
CA SER A 661 -38.61 -89.51 23.93
C SER A 661 -38.95 -88.13 24.51
N ALA A 662 -40.20 -87.94 24.97
CA ALA A 662 -40.63 -86.69 25.59
C ALA A 662 -39.92 -86.42 26.93
N ALA A 663 -39.73 -87.45 27.76
CA ALA A 663 -38.99 -87.35 29.02
C ALA A 663 -37.52 -87.00 28.79
N ALA A 664 -36.87 -87.63 27.81
CA ALA A 664 -35.50 -87.29 27.42
C ALA A 664 -35.40 -85.83 26.92
N GLY A 665 -36.38 -85.38 26.13
CA GLY A 665 -36.49 -83.98 25.70
C GLY A 665 -36.69 -83.01 26.87
N ALA A 666 -37.54 -83.34 27.84
CA ALA A 666 -37.79 -82.53 29.03
C ALA A 666 -36.54 -82.41 29.94
N ARG A 667 -35.74 -83.48 30.08
CA ARG A 667 -34.44 -83.42 30.77
C ARG A 667 -33.46 -82.49 30.05
N GLN A 668 -33.33 -82.63 28.73
CA GLN A 668 -32.47 -81.77 27.95
C GLN A 668 -32.93 -80.30 27.95
N LEU A 669 -34.26 -80.06 27.98
CA LEU A 669 -34.83 -78.74 28.18
C LEU A 669 -34.42 -78.15 29.54
N ALA A 670 -34.49 -78.94 30.62
CA ALA A 670 -34.06 -78.51 31.94
C ALA A 670 -32.55 -78.17 31.95
N ASP A 671 -31.72 -79.03 31.37
CA ASP A 671 -30.27 -78.82 31.29
C ASP A 671 -29.91 -77.59 30.46
N GLY A 672 -30.53 -77.43 29.28
CA GLY A 672 -30.36 -76.25 28.43
C GLY A 672 -30.86 -74.97 29.11
N THR A 673 -31.95 -75.03 29.87
CA THR A 673 -32.44 -73.89 30.66
C THR A 673 -31.44 -73.49 31.75
N ARG A 674 -30.81 -74.44 32.45
CA ARG A 674 -29.77 -74.14 33.44
C ARG A 674 -28.55 -73.50 32.79
N GLN A 675 -28.05 -74.08 31.70
CA GLN A 675 -26.91 -73.54 30.96
C GLN A 675 -27.18 -72.13 30.43
N TYR A 676 -28.38 -71.88 29.89
CA TYR A 676 -28.82 -70.54 29.50
C TYR A 676 -28.83 -69.57 30.68
N THR A 677 -29.43 -69.97 31.81
CA THR A 677 -29.54 -69.16 33.02
C THR A 677 -28.16 -68.80 33.59
N ASP A 678 -27.23 -69.75 33.59
CA ASP A 678 -25.85 -69.53 34.02
C ASP A 678 -25.14 -68.51 33.12
N GLY A 679 -25.32 -68.62 31.79
CA GLY A 679 -24.82 -67.63 30.84
C GLY A 679 -25.41 -66.23 31.07
N VAL A 680 -26.73 -66.13 31.32
CA VAL A 680 -27.38 -64.85 31.67
C VAL A 680 -26.82 -64.28 32.99
N ALA A 681 -26.57 -65.13 33.99
CA ALA A 681 -26.02 -64.74 35.27
C ALA A 681 -24.60 -64.19 35.15
N GLN A 682 -23.79 -64.72 34.22
CA GLN A 682 -22.47 -64.19 33.89
C GLN A 682 -22.50 -62.91 33.05
N LEU A 683 -23.54 -62.71 32.23
CA LEU A 683 -23.72 -61.50 31.44
C LEU A 683 -24.00 -60.26 32.31
N ALA A 684 -24.78 -60.41 33.37
CA ALA A 684 -25.22 -59.28 34.20
C ALA A 684 -24.06 -58.50 34.86
N PRO A 685 -23.03 -59.13 35.46
CA PRO A 685 -21.81 -58.44 35.91
C PRO A 685 -21.12 -57.65 34.80
N GLY A 686 -20.94 -58.25 33.61
CA GLY A 686 -20.32 -57.57 32.47
C GLY A 686 -21.10 -56.33 32.02
N LEU A 687 -22.43 -56.39 32.03
CA LEU A 687 -23.28 -55.23 31.69
C LEU A 687 -23.21 -54.11 32.76
N ARG A 688 -23.02 -54.46 34.04
CA ARG A 688 -22.78 -53.46 35.10
C ARG A 688 -21.41 -52.80 34.92
N GLN A 689 -20.38 -53.58 34.65
CA GLN A 689 -19.05 -53.05 34.37
C GLN A 689 -19.03 -52.17 33.12
N LEU A 690 -19.79 -52.54 32.07
CA LEU A 690 -20.01 -51.69 30.91
C LEU A 690 -20.66 -50.36 31.33
N SER A 691 -21.76 -50.40 32.09
CA SER A 691 -22.43 -49.19 32.58
C SER A 691 -21.48 -48.28 33.37
N ASP A 692 -20.66 -48.85 34.25
CA ASP A 692 -19.68 -48.10 35.05
C ASP A 692 -18.57 -47.51 34.17
N GLY A 693 -18.05 -48.29 33.22
CA GLY A 693 -17.06 -47.83 32.24
C GLY A 693 -17.58 -46.72 31.34
N VAL A 694 -18.82 -46.82 30.84
CA VAL A 694 -19.49 -45.74 30.11
C VAL A 694 -19.66 -44.51 31.00
N GLY A 695 -19.95 -44.68 32.29
CA GLY A 695 -20.00 -43.59 33.26
C GLY A 695 -18.69 -42.82 33.36
N GLN A 696 -17.58 -43.53 33.56
CA GLN A 696 -16.24 -42.91 33.61
C GLN A 696 -15.87 -42.19 32.31
N TYR A 697 -16.20 -42.81 31.18
CA TYR A 697 -16.01 -42.23 29.86
C TYR A 697 -16.80 -40.92 29.69
N VAL A 698 -18.09 -40.92 30.02
CA VAL A 698 -18.97 -39.74 29.96
C VAL A 698 -18.44 -38.61 30.84
N ASP A 699 -18.01 -38.89 32.06
CA ASP A 699 -17.43 -37.87 32.95
C ASP A 699 -16.17 -37.22 32.34
N GLY A 700 -15.36 -38.03 31.65
CA GLY A 700 -14.22 -37.56 30.85
C GLY A 700 -14.64 -36.61 29.73
N ILE A 701 -15.67 -36.96 28.95
CA ILE A 701 -16.20 -36.10 27.87
C ILE A 701 -16.71 -34.77 28.46
N GLY A 702 -17.39 -34.81 29.61
CA GLY A 702 -17.93 -33.62 30.26
C GLY A 702 -16.83 -32.64 30.68
N THR A 703 -15.70 -33.16 31.15
CA THR A 703 -14.51 -32.37 31.47
C THR A 703 -13.93 -31.73 30.21
N ALA A 704 -13.78 -32.50 29.13
CA ALA A 704 -13.25 -31.99 27.85
C ALA A 704 -14.16 -30.92 27.23
N ALA A 705 -15.48 -31.13 27.26
CA ALA A 705 -16.47 -30.14 26.77
C ALA A 705 -16.32 -28.82 27.52
N THR A 706 -16.06 -28.87 28.83
CA THR A 706 -15.83 -27.67 29.65
C THR A 706 -14.54 -26.95 29.23
N GLY A 707 -13.44 -27.68 29.01
CA GLY A 707 -12.19 -27.09 28.53
C GLY A 707 -12.32 -26.46 27.13
N ALA A 708 -13.04 -27.12 26.22
CA ALA A 708 -13.31 -26.58 24.89
C ALA A 708 -14.13 -25.27 24.93
N ARG A 709 -15.14 -25.19 25.82
CA ARG A 709 -15.89 -23.93 26.05
C ARG A 709 -14.99 -22.83 26.62
N GLN A 710 -14.17 -23.13 27.61
CA GLN A 710 -13.24 -22.15 28.18
C GLN A 710 -12.26 -21.60 27.13
N LEU A 711 -11.77 -22.45 26.23
CA LEU A 711 -10.94 -22.02 25.11
C LEU A 711 -11.70 -21.12 24.14
N ALA A 712 -12.92 -21.52 23.74
CA ALA A 712 -13.77 -20.71 22.86
C ALA A 712 -14.07 -19.34 23.46
N ASP A 713 -14.41 -19.29 24.75
CA ASP A 713 -14.69 -18.07 25.48
C ASP A 713 -13.45 -17.18 25.57
N GLY A 714 -12.29 -17.75 25.94
CA GLY A 714 -11.03 -16.99 26.02
C GLY A 714 -10.61 -16.37 24.68
N VAL A 715 -10.81 -17.10 23.58
CA VAL A 715 -10.53 -16.59 22.22
C VAL A 715 -11.51 -15.49 21.84
N ASN A 716 -12.81 -15.71 22.02
CA ASN A 716 -13.84 -14.79 21.57
C ASN A 716 -13.93 -13.52 22.42
N THR A 717 -13.66 -13.62 23.73
CA THR A 717 -13.79 -12.49 24.67
C THR A 717 -12.48 -11.78 24.97
N GLY A 718 -11.33 -12.46 24.81
CA GLY A 718 -10.01 -11.88 25.08
C GLY A 718 -9.24 -11.58 23.80
N LEU A 719 -8.88 -12.63 23.05
CA LEU A 719 -7.87 -12.53 21.99
C LEU A 719 -8.38 -11.84 20.72
N LYS A 720 -9.60 -12.16 20.28
CA LYS A 720 -10.17 -11.59 19.06
C LYS A 720 -10.34 -10.07 19.14
N PRO A 721 -10.95 -9.48 20.20
CA PRO A 721 -11.08 -8.03 20.31
C PRO A 721 -9.73 -7.30 20.27
N GLY A 722 -8.68 -7.88 20.88
CA GLY A 722 -7.33 -7.34 20.83
C GLY A 722 -6.72 -7.36 19.43
N ALA A 723 -6.92 -8.44 18.67
CA ALA A 723 -6.47 -8.55 17.28
C ALA A 723 -7.20 -7.55 16.37
N ASP A 724 -8.52 -7.38 16.54
CA ASP A 724 -9.32 -6.40 15.79
C ASP A 724 -8.86 -4.95 16.09
N GLN A 725 -8.56 -4.64 17.37
CA GLN A 725 -8.06 -3.33 17.78
C GLN A 725 -6.68 -3.04 17.19
N LEU A 726 -5.82 -4.05 17.10
CA LEU A 726 -4.49 -3.91 16.50
C LEU A 726 -4.56 -3.61 14.99
N ALA A 727 -5.40 -4.34 14.25
CA ALA A 727 -5.62 -4.08 12.83
C ALA A 727 -6.17 -2.66 12.57
N THR A 728 -7.02 -2.17 13.46
CA THR A 728 -7.53 -0.79 13.42
C THR A 728 -6.41 0.24 13.63
N GLY A 729 -5.52 0.00 14.59
CA GLY A 729 -4.36 0.87 14.84
C GLY A 729 -3.36 0.90 13.67
N GLY A 730 -3.12 -0.25 13.02
CA GLY A 730 -2.28 -0.33 11.82
C GLY A 730 -2.84 0.50 10.65
N ALA A 731 -4.16 0.48 10.45
CA ALA A 731 -4.81 1.30 9.44
C ALA A 731 -4.68 2.81 9.74
N GLN A 732 -4.90 3.21 11.00
CA GLN A 732 -4.74 4.61 11.43
C GLN A 732 -3.31 5.13 11.22
N LEU A 733 -2.30 4.29 11.45
CA LEU A 733 -0.90 4.64 11.19
C LEU A 733 -0.63 4.86 9.70
N SER A 734 -1.13 3.98 8.83
CA SER A 734 -1.03 4.14 7.37
C SER A 734 -1.65 5.49 6.92
N ASP A 735 -2.83 5.83 7.44
CA ASP A 735 -3.50 7.08 7.09
C ASP A 735 -2.71 8.31 7.56
N GLY A 736 -2.14 8.27 8.76
CA GLY A 736 -1.26 9.33 9.27
C GLY A 736 0.02 9.50 8.46
N LEU A 737 0.64 8.41 8.01
CA LEU A 737 1.83 8.45 7.14
C LEU A 737 1.51 9.03 5.76
N ALA A 738 0.31 8.75 5.21
CA ALA A 738 -0.15 9.36 3.96
C ALA A 738 -0.25 10.89 4.09
N GLN A 739 -0.85 11.38 5.18
CA GLN A 739 -0.95 12.82 5.45
C GLN A 739 0.43 13.48 5.60
N ALA A 740 1.37 12.80 6.25
CA ALA A 740 2.74 13.29 6.40
C ALA A 740 3.49 13.34 5.05
N ALA A 741 3.34 12.32 4.21
CA ALA A 741 3.93 12.29 2.86
C ALA A 741 3.40 13.43 1.99
N ASP A 742 2.09 13.67 2.02
CA ASP A 742 1.44 14.79 1.31
C ASP A 742 2.01 16.15 1.78
N GLY A 743 2.16 16.34 3.09
CA GLY A 743 2.80 17.55 3.66
C GLY A 743 4.27 17.70 3.24
N GLY A 744 5.03 16.59 3.18
CA GLY A 744 6.40 16.57 2.67
C GLY A 744 6.50 17.02 1.21
N ARG A 745 5.59 16.55 0.34
CA ARG A 745 5.53 16.97 -1.07
C ARG A 745 5.17 18.46 -1.21
N GLN A 746 4.24 18.96 -0.39
CA GLN A 746 3.91 20.39 -0.37
C GLN A 746 5.11 21.25 0.01
N LEU A 747 5.86 20.86 1.05
CA LEU A 747 7.07 21.55 1.49
C LEU A 747 8.15 21.54 0.40
N ALA A 748 8.39 20.39 -0.23
CA ALA A 748 9.34 20.25 -1.33
C ALA A 748 8.99 21.18 -2.50
N ASN A 749 7.71 21.25 -2.88
CA ASN A 749 7.26 22.13 -3.96
C ASN A 749 7.47 23.62 -3.64
N GLY A 750 7.14 24.05 -2.42
CA GLY A 750 7.41 25.43 -2.00
C GLY A 750 8.90 25.78 -1.97
N GLN A 751 9.76 24.81 -1.63
CA GLN A 751 11.22 24.98 -1.69
C GLN A 751 11.74 25.06 -3.12
N ARG A 752 11.15 24.33 -4.08
CA ARG A 752 11.48 24.49 -5.52
C ARG A 752 11.07 25.86 -6.05
N GLU A 753 9.89 26.34 -5.69
CA GLU A 753 9.44 27.69 -6.05
C GLU A 753 10.41 28.75 -5.52
N LEU A 754 10.84 28.62 -4.26
CA LEU A 754 11.85 29.51 -3.68
C LEU A 754 13.19 29.41 -4.40
N ALA A 755 13.70 28.19 -4.67
CA ALA A 755 14.96 27.98 -5.38
C ALA A 755 14.95 28.62 -6.77
N ASN A 756 13.86 28.43 -7.50
CA ASN A 756 13.66 29.05 -8.82
C ASN A 756 13.63 30.58 -8.72
N GLY A 757 12.94 31.14 -7.72
CA GLY A 757 12.90 32.59 -7.50
C GLY A 757 14.26 33.18 -7.13
N VAL A 758 15.05 32.48 -6.32
CA VAL A 758 16.42 32.90 -5.95
C VAL A 758 17.36 32.79 -7.15
N ALA A 759 17.27 31.73 -7.96
CA ALA A 759 18.05 31.58 -9.19
C ALA A 759 17.74 32.69 -10.19
N GLU A 760 16.45 33.00 -10.39
CA GLU A 760 16.02 34.10 -11.27
C GLU A 760 16.53 35.46 -10.76
N GLY A 761 16.56 35.65 -9.44
CA GLY A 761 17.18 36.81 -8.81
C GLY A 761 18.69 36.89 -9.05
N ALA A 762 19.39 35.75 -8.96
CA ALA A 762 20.83 35.66 -9.19
C ALA A 762 21.21 36.02 -10.63
N ASP A 763 20.41 35.59 -11.60
CA ASP A 763 20.63 35.91 -13.02
C ASP A 763 20.36 37.39 -13.35
N LYS A 764 19.62 38.10 -12.49
CA LYS A 764 19.40 39.55 -12.60
C LYS A 764 20.53 40.39 -11.98
N VAL A 765 21.47 39.80 -11.23
CA VAL A 765 22.64 40.51 -10.70
C VAL A 765 23.67 40.69 -11.82
N PRO A 766 24.08 41.93 -12.17
CA PRO A 766 25.10 42.15 -13.19
C PRO A 766 26.41 41.46 -12.82
N SER A 767 26.97 40.67 -13.74
CA SER A 767 28.30 40.10 -13.59
C SER A 767 29.24 40.68 -14.64
N TYR A 768 30.46 41.01 -14.23
CA TYR A 768 31.47 41.62 -15.09
C TYR A 768 32.69 40.71 -15.13
N SER A 769 33.11 40.32 -16.33
CA SER A 769 34.36 39.58 -16.52
C SER A 769 35.58 40.44 -16.13
N PRO A 770 36.75 39.84 -15.86
CA PRO A 770 37.98 40.60 -15.60
C PRO A 770 38.28 41.64 -16.69
N ALA A 771 38.08 41.27 -17.97
CA ALA A 771 38.29 42.16 -19.11
C ALA A 771 37.28 43.33 -19.16
N GLU A 772 36.01 43.11 -18.78
CA GLU A 772 35.00 44.16 -18.71
C GLU A 772 35.21 45.08 -17.51
N ARG A 773 35.61 44.55 -16.36
CA ARG A 773 35.99 45.37 -15.20
C ARG A 773 37.17 46.27 -15.54
N ASP A 774 38.19 45.75 -16.21
CA ASP A 774 39.37 46.54 -16.59
C ASP A 774 39.03 47.63 -17.63
N ASN A 775 38.12 47.35 -18.56
CA ASN A 775 37.60 48.35 -19.48
C ASN A 775 36.79 49.44 -18.76
N LEU A 776 35.87 49.06 -17.87
CA LEU A 776 35.06 50.00 -17.09
C LEU A 776 35.93 50.83 -16.13
N LYS A 777 36.98 50.26 -15.54
CA LYS A 777 38.00 50.98 -14.76
C LYS A 777 38.68 52.06 -15.60
N GLN A 778 39.12 51.73 -16.81
CA GLN A 778 39.77 52.70 -17.70
C GLN A 778 38.82 53.85 -18.11
N VAL A 779 37.55 53.55 -18.39
CA VAL A 779 36.56 54.56 -18.80
C VAL A 779 36.20 55.51 -17.65
N VAL A 780 36.22 55.03 -16.40
CA VAL A 780 35.82 55.84 -15.22
C VAL A 780 37.02 56.53 -14.54
N ALA A 781 38.22 55.95 -14.60
CA ALA A 781 39.43 56.51 -13.99
C ALA A 781 40.18 57.52 -14.87
N GLN A 782 39.91 57.55 -16.20
CA GLN A 782 40.40 58.61 -17.06
C GLN A 782 39.61 59.91 -16.81
N PRO A 783 40.24 61.03 -16.40
CA PRO A 783 39.56 62.31 -16.52
C PRO A 783 39.25 62.51 -18.01
N VAL A 784 38.06 63.00 -18.34
CA VAL A 784 37.68 63.30 -19.73
C VAL A 784 38.67 64.33 -20.27
N ALA A 785 39.74 63.83 -20.91
CA ALA A 785 40.70 64.62 -21.64
C ALA A 785 40.00 65.07 -22.93
N GLY A 786 39.59 66.33 -22.97
CA GLY A 786 39.42 66.97 -24.27
C GLY A 786 40.80 66.97 -24.93
N ASN A 787 40.93 66.31 -26.08
CA ASN A 787 42.21 66.05 -26.76
C ASN A 787 42.92 67.30 -27.33
N GLY A 788 42.59 68.51 -26.87
CA GLY A 788 43.24 69.74 -27.29
C GLY A 788 44.14 70.28 -26.19
N THR A 789 45.41 70.55 -26.51
CA THR A 789 46.25 71.37 -25.63
C THR A 789 45.60 72.76 -25.45
N PRO A 790 45.74 73.43 -24.30
CA PRO A 790 45.24 74.80 -24.10
C PRO A 790 45.70 75.76 -25.21
N GLU A 791 46.90 75.52 -25.75
CA GLU A 791 47.47 76.21 -26.91
C GLU A 791 46.66 75.99 -28.20
N LEU A 792 46.32 74.73 -28.53
CA LEU A 792 45.51 74.40 -29.70
C LEU A 792 44.10 75.03 -29.58
N VAL A 793 43.51 75.03 -28.38
CA VAL A 793 42.19 75.63 -28.14
C VAL A 793 42.22 77.16 -28.33
N ALA A 794 43.25 77.85 -27.81
CA ALA A 794 43.41 79.29 -27.99
C ALA A 794 43.65 79.66 -29.46
N GLN A 795 44.51 78.90 -30.16
CA GLN A 795 44.83 79.14 -31.58
C GLN A 795 43.64 78.83 -32.50
N ALA A 796 42.89 77.74 -32.22
CA ALA A 796 41.65 77.42 -32.93
C ALA A 796 40.59 78.51 -32.71
N THR A 797 40.50 79.08 -31.51
CA THR A 797 39.55 80.16 -31.16
C THR A 797 39.79 81.42 -32.00
N ALA A 798 41.04 81.85 -32.15
CA ALA A 798 41.40 83.03 -32.94
C ALA A 798 41.29 82.78 -34.46
N THR A 799 41.77 81.62 -34.93
CA THR A 799 41.81 81.32 -36.37
C THR A 799 40.41 81.08 -36.95
N SER A 800 39.56 80.35 -36.21
CA SER A 800 38.15 80.16 -36.59
C SER A 800 37.39 81.48 -36.70
N LEU A 801 37.64 82.43 -35.79
CA LEU A 801 37.03 83.76 -35.82
C LEU A 801 37.41 84.50 -37.11
N LEU A 802 38.69 84.55 -37.46
CA LEU A 802 39.16 85.23 -38.66
C LEU A 802 38.58 84.62 -39.94
N MET A 803 38.53 83.29 -40.04
CA MET A 803 37.95 82.59 -41.20
C MET A 803 36.46 82.93 -41.38
N VAL A 804 35.68 82.90 -40.29
CA VAL A 804 34.24 83.20 -40.34
C VAL A 804 33.98 84.67 -40.66
N LEU A 805 34.73 85.59 -40.06
CA LEU A 805 34.61 87.01 -40.34
C LEU A 805 34.96 87.31 -41.81
N ALA A 806 36.04 86.73 -42.34
CA ALA A 806 36.42 86.91 -43.74
C ALA A 806 35.34 86.41 -44.71
N LEU A 807 34.75 85.26 -44.42
CA LEU A 807 33.70 84.66 -45.22
C LEU A 807 32.40 85.50 -45.20
N TRP A 808 32.01 86.03 -44.02
CA TRP A 808 30.87 86.94 -43.90
C TRP A 808 31.10 88.24 -44.67
N LEU A 809 32.29 88.84 -44.52
CA LEU A 809 32.67 90.06 -45.22
C LEU A 809 32.68 89.86 -46.74
N GLY A 810 33.02 88.67 -47.23
CA GLY A 810 32.90 88.32 -48.65
C GLY A 810 31.47 88.28 -49.18
N GLY A 811 30.54 87.71 -48.40
CA GLY A 811 29.11 87.78 -48.69
C GLY A 811 28.59 89.22 -48.73
N LEU A 812 28.96 90.04 -47.74
CA LEU A 812 28.62 91.47 -47.69
C LEU A 812 29.21 92.24 -48.88
N ALA A 813 30.50 92.07 -49.16
CA ALA A 813 31.21 92.72 -50.26
C ALA A 813 30.61 92.37 -51.62
N THR A 814 30.14 91.13 -51.79
CA THR A 814 29.45 90.72 -53.03
C THR A 814 28.24 91.61 -53.30
N TYR A 815 27.36 91.80 -52.31
CA TYR A 815 26.15 92.61 -52.49
C TYR A 815 26.36 94.11 -52.24
N LEU A 816 27.59 94.54 -51.95
CA LEU A 816 28.03 95.93 -52.12
C LEU A 816 28.32 96.24 -53.59
N VAL A 817 28.88 95.27 -54.34
CA VAL A 817 29.27 95.44 -55.75
C VAL A 817 28.15 95.04 -56.70
N VAL A 818 27.51 93.90 -56.46
CA VAL A 818 26.42 93.33 -57.25
C VAL A 818 25.09 93.77 -56.68
N ARG A 819 24.14 94.14 -57.54
CA ARG A 819 22.77 94.49 -57.14
C ARG A 819 22.02 93.23 -56.72
N ALA A 820 21.57 93.15 -55.46
CA ALA A 820 20.86 91.98 -54.92
C ALA A 820 19.58 91.64 -55.72
N VAL A 821 18.76 92.64 -56.07
CA VAL A 821 17.63 92.47 -56.99
C VAL A 821 17.84 93.31 -58.24
N SER A 822 18.22 92.67 -59.35
CA SER A 822 18.48 93.34 -60.63
C SER A 822 17.19 93.86 -61.29
N ALA A 823 17.30 94.86 -62.15
CA ALA A 823 16.13 95.41 -62.88
C ALA A 823 15.45 94.34 -63.76
N ARG A 824 16.22 93.35 -64.22
CA ARG A 824 15.74 92.19 -64.99
C ARG A 824 14.78 91.28 -64.21
N VAL A 825 14.86 91.25 -62.88
CA VAL A 825 13.95 90.49 -62.03
C VAL A 825 12.54 91.08 -62.03
N LEU A 826 12.42 92.41 -62.15
CA LEU A 826 11.14 93.13 -62.17
C LEU A 826 10.33 92.85 -63.44
N THR A 827 10.99 92.60 -64.57
CA THR A 827 10.35 92.40 -65.89
C THR A 827 10.25 90.93 -66.32
N SER A 828 10.75 90.00 -65.51
CA SER A 828 10.80 88.57 -65.85
C SER A 828 9.51 87.81 -65.52
N ARG A 829 9.07 86.95 -66.45
CA ARG A 829 7.97 85.98 -66.26
C ARG A 829 8.38 84.69 -65.55
N ARG A 830 9.66 84.50 -65.23
CA ARG A 830 10.13 83.28 -64.53
C ARG A 830 9.56 83.21 -63.10
N PRO A 831 9.35 82.00 -62.55
CA PRO A 831 8.90 81.84 -61.17
C PRO A 831 9.93 82.43 -60.19
N THR A 832 9.45 82.99 -59.08
CA THR A 832 10.25 83.76 -58.10
C THR A 832 11.46 82.99 -57.60
N TRP A 833 11.34 81.68 -57.33
CA TRP A 833 12.44 80.87 -56.83
C TRP A 833 13.60 80.72 -57.84
N GLN A 834 13.33 80.66 -59.15
CA GLN A 834 14.39 80.64 -60.18
C GLN A 834 15.13 81.97 -60.26
N LEU A 835 14.42 83.08 -60.06
CA LEU A 835 14.99 84.43 -60.05
C LEU A 835 15.86 84.63 -58.81
N VAL A 836 15.42 84.13 -57.66
CA VAL A 836 16.19 84.12 -56.42
C VAL A 836 17.45 83.29 -56.59
N GLY A 837 17.36 82.10 -57.20
CA GLY A 837 18.55 81.28 -57.51
C GLY A 837 19.56 82.02 -58.39
N LEU A 838 19.11 82.73 -59.42
CA LEU A 838 19.98 83.55 -60.28
C LEU A 838 20.58 84.75 -59.54
N ALA A 839 19.83 85.39 -58.65
CA ALA A 839 20.28 86.54 -57.86
C ALA A 839 21.32 86.13 -56.79
N LEU A 840 21.19 84.92 -56.25
CA LEU A 840 22.09 84.35 -55.25
C LEU A 840 23.37 83.76 -55.84
N ALA A 841 23.32 83.26 -57.09
CA ALA A 841 24.43 82.54 -57.73
C ALA A 841 25.79 83.25 -57.64
N PRO A 842 25.93 84.59 -57.83
CA PRO A 842 27.21 85.27 -57.72
C PRO A 842 27.76 85.26 -56.29
N GLY A 843 26.90 85.47 -55.28
CA GLY A 843 27.30 85.45 -53.88
C GLY A 843 27.72 84.07 -53.40
N VAL A 844 26.96 83.04 -53.77
CA VAL A 844 27.29 81.66 -53.40
C VAL A 844 28.58 81.20 -54.10
N ALA A 845 28.79 81.57 -55.37
CA ALA A 845 30.02 81.22 -56.09
C ALA A 845 31.26 81.90 -55.48
N ILE A 846 31.18 83.20 -55.14
CA ILE A 846 32.29 83.92 -54.49
C ILE A 846 32.58 83.32 -53.11
N ALA A 847 31.54 83.04 -52.32
CA ALA A 847 31.69 82.44 -51.01
C ALA A 847 32.32 81.04 -51.08
N ALA A 848 31.99 80.24 -52.09
CA ALA A 848 32.59 78.91 -52.29
C ALA A 848 34.10 78.99 -52.59
N VAL A 849 34.51 79.93 -53.44
CA VAL A 849 35.95 80.15 -53.73
C VAL A 849 36.69 80.70 -52.51
N GLN A 850 36.06 81.60 -51.74
CA GLN A 850 36.64 82.10 -50.49
C GLN A 850 36.75 81.01 -49.42
N ALA A 851 35.77 80.13 -49.30
CA ALA A 851 35.82 78.99 -48.39
C ALA A 851 37.03 78.10 -48.70
N LEU A 852 37.23 77.72 -49.97
CA LEU A 852 38.40 76.95 -50.41
C LEU A 852 39.72 77.64 -50.05
N ALA A 853 39.84 78.94 -50.34
CA ALA A 853 41.06 79.69 -50.06
C ALA A 853 41.35 79.80 -48.55
N LEU A 854 40.33 80.10 -47.75
CA LEU A 854 40.47 80.25 -46.30
C LEU A 854 40.74 78.90 -45.62
N THR A 855 40.15 77.80 -46.09
CA THR A 855 40.46 76.47 -45.56
C THR A 855 41.90 76.04 -45.89
N ALA A 856 42.39 76.32 -47.10
CA ALA A 856 43.78 76.05 -47.47
C ALA A 856 44.78 76.83 -46.59
N VAL A 857 44.47 78.09 -46.28
CA VAL A 857 45.24 78.91 -45.33
C VAL A 857 45.17 78.32 -43.92
N GLY A 858 43.98 77.93 -43.45
CA GLY A 858 43.80 77.32 -42.14
C GLY A 858 44.60 76.01 -41.99
N GLN A 859 44.62 75.18 -43.02
CA GLN A 859 45.42 73.95 -43.05
C GLN A 859 46.91 74.25 -42.91
N LEU A 860 47.43 75.26 -43.63
CA LEU A 860 48.85 75.64 -43.60
C LEU A 860 49.28 76.17 -42.22
N VAL A 861 48.40 76.90 -41.52
CA VAL A 861 48.71 77.52 -40.22
C VAL A 861 48.59 76.53 -39.07
N LEU A 862 47.52 75.72 -39.08
CA LEU A 862 47.13 74.91 -37.93
C LEU A 862 47.56 73.44 -38.05
N GLY A 863 48.15 73.02 -39.17
CA GLY A 863 48.55 71.62 -39.37
C GLY A 863 47.37 70.65 -39.32
N LEU A 864 46.19 71.07 -39.80
CA LEU A 864 44.96 70.28 -39.72
C LEU A 864 45.12 68.91 -40.41
N SER A 865 44.59 67.87 -39.78
CA SER A 865 44.54 66.54 -40.41
C SER A 865 43.69 66.57 -41.69
N ALA A 866 43.82 65.55 -42.54
CA ALA A 866 43.01 65.46 -43.77
C ALA A 866 41.50 65.46 -43.45
N GLY A 867 41.09 64.79 -42.37
CA GLY A 867 39.70 64.76 -41.91
C GLY A 867 39.20 66.11 -41.39
N GLN A 868 40.01 66.79 -40.58
CA GLN A 868 39.68 68.12 -40.05
C GLN A 868 39.64 69.17 -41.16
N THR A 869 40.59 69.13 -42.10
CA THR A 869 40.62 70.00 -43.27
C THR A 869 39.35 69.82 -44.10
N PHE A 870 38.94 68.57 -44.33
CA PHE A 870 37.72 68.26 -45.07
C PHE A 870 36.46 68.73 -44.33
N GLY A 871 36.39 68.49 -43.02
CA GLY A 871 35.29 68.96 -42.18
C GLY A 871 35.15 70.48 -42.17
N VAL A 872 36.27 71.21 -41.98
CA VAL A 872 36.29 72.67 -42.02
C VAL A 872 35.86 73.17 -43.40
N LEU A 873 36.33 72.55 -44.49
CA LEU A 873 35.93 72.93 -45.85
C LEU A 873 34.42 72.81 -46.05
N LEU A 874 33.82 71.67 -45.67
CA LEU A 874 32.39 71.45 -45.82
C LEU A 874 31.57 72.47 -45.01
N LEU A 875 31.98 72.73 -43.77
CA LEU A 875 31.30 73.72 -42.93
C LEU A 875 31.49 75.15 -43.45
N MET A 876 32.67 75.49 -44.00
CA MET A 876 32.91 76.79 -44.63
C MET A 876 32.10 76.95 -45.93
N LEU A 877 31.90 75.90 -46.72
CA LEU A 877 31.03 75.94 -47.90
C LEU A 877 29.56 76.19 -47.49
N LEU A 878 29.08 75.48 -46.47
CA LEU A 878 27.73 75.66 -45.92
C LEU A 878 27.54 77.06 -45.31
N GLY A 879 28.47 77.47 -44.44
CA GLY A 879 28.49 78.78 -43.81
C GLY A 879 28.58 79.90 -44.86
N GLY A 880 29.41 79.74 -45.88
CA GLY A 880 29.57 80.70 -46.98
C GLY A 880 28.29 80.87 -47.79
N ALA A 881 27.62 79.76 -48.15
CA ALA A 881 26.31 79.83 -48.79
C ALA A 881 25.27 80.54 -47.91
N THR A 882 25.24 80.21 -46.62
CA THR A 882 24.35 80.83 -45.62
C THR A 882 24.59 82.34 -45.52
N PHE A 883 25.85 82.77 -45.42
CA PHE A 883 26.21 84.18 -45.32
C PHE A 883 25.91 84.95 -46.60
N ALA A 884 26.14 84.34 -47.77
CA ALA A 884 25.77 84.95 -49.05
C ALA A 884 24.24 85.14 -49.15
N VAL A 885 23.46 84.14 -48.75
CA VAL A 885 21.98 84.21 -48.78
C VAL A 885 21.45 85.25 -47.80
N LEU A 886 21.99 85.33 -46.58
CA LEU A 886 21.56 86.32 -45.58
C LEU A 886 21.93 87.75 -46.00
N ASN A 887 23.14 87.96 -46.52
CA ASN A 887 23.55 89.27 -47.02
C ASN A 887 22.72 89.70 -48.24
N HIS A 888 22.36 88.76 -49.12
CA HIS A 888 21.40 89.01 -50.19
C HIS A 888 20.04 89.44 -49.64
N ALA A 889 19.47 88.69 -48.69
CA ALA A 889 18.17 88.99 -48.10
C ALA A 889 18.17 90.38 -47.45
N LEU A 890 19.16 90.70 -46.62
CA LEU A 890 19.30 92.01 -45.98
C LEU A 890 19.37 93.14 -47.01
N ALA A 891 20.21 92.98 -48.03
CA ALA A 891 20.35 93.97 -49.10
C ALA A 891 19.07 94.09 -49.97
N ALA A 892 18.33 93.00 -50.18
CA ALA A 892 17.11 92.99 -50.98
C ALA A 892 15.92 93.63 -50.24
N TRP A 893 15.81 93.45 -48.92
CA TRP A 893 14.74 94.03 -48.10
C TRP A 893 14.96 95.52 -47.79
N TRP A 894 16.19 95.89 -47.43
CA TRP A 894 16.47 97.21 -46.85
C TRP A 894 17.52 98.02 -47.61
N GLY A 895 18.03 97.51 -48.75
CA GLY A 895 19.00 98.21 -49.56
C GLY A 895 20.25 98.60 -48.77
N GLY A 896 20.51 99.90 -48.67
CA GLY A 896 21.63 100.47 -47.91
C GLY A 896 21.58 100.13 -46.41
N PHE A 897 20.41 100.17 -45.79
CA PHE A 897 20.27 99.91 -44.35
C PHE A 897 20.53 98.44 -44.00
N GLY A 898 20.12 97.50 -44.86
CA GLY A 898 20.40 96.07 -44.66
C GLY A 898 21.90 95.75 -44.64
N ARG A 899 22.70 96.49 -45.41
CA ARG A 899 24.17 96.37 -45.37
C ARG A 899 24.74 96.87 -44.05
N LEU A 900 24.17 97.93 -43.46
CA LEU A 900 24.57 98.42 -42.14
C LEU A 900 24.28 97.39 -41.05
N VAL A 901 23.11 96.72 -41.11
CA VAL A 901 22.77 95.62 -40.20
C VAL A 901 23.78 94.47 -40.30
N SER A 902 24.22 94.12 -41.52
CA SER A 902 25.27 93.11 -41.72
C SER A 902 26.62 93.50 -41.11
N VAL A 903 26.99 94.79 -41.16
CA VAL A 903 28.20 95.33 -40.48
C VAL A 903 28.05 95.24 -38.96
N VAL A 904 26.87 95.51 -38.41
CA VAL A 904 26.62 95.37 -36.97
C VAL A 904 26.77 93.91 -36.53
N MET A 905 26.22 92.95 -37.27
CA MET A 905 26.32 91.52 -36.95
C MET A 905 27.78 91.04 -36.87
N VAL A 906 28.61 91.40 -37.86
CA VAL A 906 30.03 91.01 -37.86
C VAL A 906 30.80 91.68 -36.71
N THR A 907 30.43 92.93 -36.37
CA THR A 907 31.06 93.67 -35.27
C THR A 907 30.71 93.06 -33.90
N LEU A 908 29.45 92.65 -33.69
CA LEU A 908 29.01 92.01 -32.45
C LEU A 908 29.76 90.69 -32.19
N VAL A 909 29.95 89.88 -33.23
CA VAL A 909 30.67 88.60 -33.12
C VAL A 909 32.17 88.81 -32.94
N ALA A 910 32.76 89.79 -33.62
CA ALA A 910 34.16 90.16 -33.40
C ALA A 910 34.41 90.64 -31.97
N ALA A 911 33.50 91.47 -31.41
CA ALA A 911 33.60 91.96 -30.03
C ALA A 911 33.48 90.83 -29.00
N ALA A 912 32.54 89.91 -29.17
CA ALA A 912 32.38 88.75 -28.28
C ALA A 912 33.57 87.78 -28.33
N GLY A 913 34.30 87.73 -29.45
CA GLY A 913 35.48 86.88 -29.59
C GLY A 913 36.75 87.37 -28.87
N MET A 914 36.75 88.58 -28.28
CA MET A 914 37.98 89.28 -27.89
C MET A 914 38.38 89.28 -26.40
N THR A 915 37.59 88.80 -25.42
CA THR A 915 37.95 88.44 -24.00
C THR A 915 36.77 88.61 -23.02
N SER A 916 36.97 88.21 -21.75
CA SER A 916 36.08 88.32 -20.57
C SER A 916 35.68 89.75 -20.13
N ALA A 917 35.99 90.78 -20.92
CA ALA A 917 35.74 92.20 -20.61
C ALA A 917 34.44 92.75 -21.25
N VAL A 918 33.62 91.91 -21.87
CA VAL A 918 32.38 92.31 -22.58
C VAL A 918 31.16 92.16 -21.64
N PRO A 919 30.18 93.10 -21.64
CA PRO A 919 28.98 93.00 -20.81
C PRO A 919 28.17 91.71 -21.04
N ALA A 920 27.54 91.16 -19.99
CA ALA A 920 26.74 89.92 -20.05
C ALA A 920 25.60 89.93 -21.10
N PHE A 921 25.15 91.11 -21.54
CA PHE A 921 24.21 91.24 -22.65
C PHE A 921 24.67 90.49 -23.92
N PHE A 922 25.97 90.48 -24.20
CA PHE A 922 26.52 89.84 -25.40
C PHE A 922 26.44 88.32 -25.34
N ASP A 923 26.53 87.70 -24.15
CA ASP A 923 26.35 86.24 -23.97
C ASP A 923 24.92 85.80 -24.30
N THR A 924 23.95 86.72 -24.18
CA THR A 924 22.54 86.44 -24.47
C THR A 924 22.24 86.55 -25.98
N VAL A 925 22.88 87.48 -26.70
CA VAL A 925 22.56 87.77 -28.11
C VAL A 925 23.42 86.97 -29.07
N THR A 926 24.69 86.74 -28.75
CA THR A 926 25.66 86.11 -29.66
C THR A 926 25.29 84.68 -30.09
N PRO A 927 24.69 83.80 -29.27
CA PRO A 927 24.29 82.46 -29.72
C PRO A 927 23.27 82.48 -30.87
N PHE A 928 22.48 83.54 -30.96
CA PHE A 928 21.45 83.72 -31.99
C PHE A 928 21.97 84.40 -33.25
N LEU A 929 23.25 84.79 -33.33
CA LEU A 929 23.80 85.39 -34.54
C LEU A 929 24.17 84.31 -35.58
N PRO A 930 23.96 84.56 -36.88
CA PRO A 930 24.19 83.55 -37.92
C PRO A 930 25.66 83.13 -38.08
N LEU A 931 26.61 83.96 -37.66
CA LEU A 931 28.05 83.64 -37.72
C LEU A 931 28.48 82.65 -36.62
N THR A 932 27.78 82.64 -35.49
CA THR A 932 28.14 81.87 -34.29
C THR A 932 28.14 80.35 -34.47
N PRO A 933 27.14 79.72 -35.10
CA PRO A 933 27.17 78.27 -35.30
C PRO A 933 28.31 77.83 -36.24
N VAL A 934 28.66 78.63 -37.25
CA VAL A 934 29.82 78.34 -38.12
C VAL A 934 31.12 78.46 -37.34
N LEU A 935 31.24 79.48 -36.48
CA LEU A 935 32.40 79.67 -35.59
C LEU A 935 32.59 78.49 -34.64
N GLN A 936 31.51 78.07 -33.98
CA GLN A 936 31.52 76.94 -33.06
C GLN A 936 31.85 75.64 -33.79
N GLY A 937 31.20 75.35 -34.92
CA GLY A 937 31.46 74.12 -35.67
C GLY A 937 32.91 74.03 -36.17
N ILE A 938 33.51 75.14 -36.63
CA ILE A 938 34.93 75.15 -37.04
C ILE A 938 35.83 74.84 -35.85
N ARG A 939 35.55 75.42 -34.67
CA ARG A 939 36.31 75.12 -33.43
C ARG A 939 36.15 73.66 -33.03
N THR A 940 34.92 73.15 -33.05
CA THR A 940 34.62 71.76 -32.75
C THR A 940 35.39 70.80 -33.66
N ILE A 941 35.49 71.10 -34.97
CA ILE A 941 36.29 70.30 -35.90
C ILE A 941 37.79 70.44 -35.61
N MET A 942 38.28 71.63 -35.26
CA MET A 942 39.71 71.86 -35.01
C MET A 942 40.21 71.25 -33.69
N THR A 943 39.35 71.19 -32.67
CA THR A 943 39.70 70.71 -31.33
C THR A 943 39.13 69.33 -31.02
N ASP A 944 38.59 68.63 -32.03
CA ASP A 944 37.84 67.37 -31.89
C ASP A 944 36.78 67.41 -30.76
N GLY A 945 36.12 68.56 -30.63
CA GLY A 945 35.10 68.81 -29.62
C GLY A 945 33.77 68.11 -29.94
N THR A 946 32.82 68.23 -29.02
CA THR A 946 31.42 67.82 -29.24
C THR A 946 30.56 69.01 -29.71
N GLY A 947 29.37 68.74 -30.26
CA GLY A 947 28.43 69.79 -30.71
C GLY A 947 28.48 70.16 -32.20
N LEU A 948 29.20 69.40 -33.04
CA LEU A 948 29.28 69.66 -34.48
C LEU A 948 27.91 69.53 -35.17
N ALA A 949 27.11 68.55 -34.76
CA ALA A 949 25.77 68.35 -35.32
C ALA A 949 24.86 69.56 -35.05
N ASP A 950 24.91 70.12 -33.84
CA ASP A 950 24.13 71.31 -33.46
C ASP A 950 24.58 72.54 -34.26
N ALA A 951 25.89 72.72 -34.41
CA ALA A 951 26.48 73.78 -35.22
C ALA A 951 26.06 73.69 -36.70
N VAL A 952 26.11 72.50 -37.29
CA VAL A 952 25.64 72.25 -38.66
C VAL A 952 24.13 72.49 -38.77
N GLY A 953 23.34 71.98 -37.81
CA GLY A 953 21.88 72.13 -37.79
C GLY A 953 21.44 73.59 -37.69
N MET A 954 22.07 74.37 -36.81
CA MET A 954 21.76 75.80 -36.65
C MET A 954 22.20 76.63 -37.87
N THR A 955 23.32 76.25 -38.51
CA THR A 955 23.74 76.89 -39.76
C THR A 955 22.73 76.61 -40.89
N MET A 956 22.25 75.37 -41.00
CA MET A 956 21.19 74.98 -41.95
C MET A 956 19.88 75.74 -41.68
N LEU A 957 19.51 75.95 -40.42
CA LEU A 957 18.35 76.75 -40.05
C LEU A 957 18.47 78.19 -40.57
N TRP A 958 19.63 78.83 -40.36
CA TRP A 958 19.91 80.18 -40.88
C TRP A 958 19.90 80.26 -42.41
N LEU A 959 20.36 79.22 -43.09
CA LEU A 959 20.27 79.12 -44.54
C LEU A 959 18.81 79.12 -45.01
N VAL A 960 17.97 78.30 -44.36
CA VAL A 960 16.53 78.23 -44.68
C VAL A 960 15.85 79.57 -44.41
N ILE A 961 16.12 80.22 -43.27
CA ILE A 961 15.60 81.56 -42.93
C ILE A 961 16.01 82.58 -44.00
N GLY A 962 17.28 82.61 -44.37
CA GLY A 962 17.79 83.53 -45.38
C GLY A 962 17.21 83.28 -46.78
N LEU A 963 16.99 82.02 -47.16
CA LEU A 963 16.39 81.65 -48.44
C LEU A 963 14.94 82.11 -48.51
N ALA A 964 14.16 81.84 -47.45
CA ALA A 964 12.78 82.31 -47.34
C ALA A 964 12.69 83.84 -47.40
N ALA A 965 13.56 84.55 -46.65
CA ALA A 965 13.62 86.01 -46.68
C ALA A 965 14.00 86.55 -48.06
N SER A 966 14.96 85.91 -48.76
CA SER A 966 15.34 86.27 -50.14
C SER A 966 14.20 86.06 -51.13
N VAL A 967 13.47 84.95 -51.05
CA VAL A 967 12.29 84.68 -51.88
C VAL A 967 11.21 85.71 -51.67
N LEU A 968 10.91 86.06 -50.41
CA LEU A 968 9.93 87.09 -50.08
C LEU A 968 10.34 88.48 -50.57
N ALA A 969 11.62 88.86 -50.44
CA ALA A 969 12.13 90.14 -50.95
C ALA A 969 11.97 90.24 -52.48
N VAL A 970 12.30 89.17 -53.19
CA VAL A 970 12.16 89.09 -54.65
C VAL A 970 10.69 89.05 -55.06
N ALA A 971 9.82 88.34 -54.32
CA ALA A 971 8.38 88.33 -54.56
C ALA A 971 7.77 89.73 -54.40
N ARG A 972 8.09 90.43 -53.31
CA ARG A 972 7.61 91.79 -53.03
C ARG A 972 8.01 92.77 -54.12
N SER A 973 9.28 92.73 -54.54
CA SER A 973 9.78 93.65 -55.56
C SER A 973 9.10 93.45 -56.93
N ARG A 974 8.51 92.28 -57.22
CA ARG A 974 7.73 92.04 -58.45
C ARG A 974 6.32 92.64 -58.43
N VAL A 975 5.74 92.94 -57.26
CA VAL A 975 4.32 93.35 -57.12
C VAL A 975 4.13 94.88 -57.01
N ALA A 976 5.20 95.63 -56.71
CA ALA A 976 5.11 97.09 -56.52
C ALA A 976 5.72 97.88 -57.69
N SER A 977 4.90 98.33 -58.65
CA SER A 977 5.16 99.58 -59.41
C SER A 977 3.94 100.07 -60.22
N VAL A 978 3.24 101.12 -59.74
CA VAL A 978 2.53 102.10 -60.58
C VAL A 978 2.50 103.47 -59.84
N LEU A 979 2.84 104.57 -60.56
CA LEU A 979 2.67 106.03 -60.28
C LEU A 979 3.69 106.69 -59.31
N VAL A 980 4.32 107.86 -59.58
CA VAL A 980 4.06 109.03 -60.46
C VAL A 980 5.42 109.65 -60.94
N PRO A 981 5.53 110.26 -62.15
CA PRO A 981 6.71 111.02 -62.56
C PRO A 981 6.70 112.44 -61.97
N ARG A 982 7.80 112.88 -61.36
CA ARG A 982 8.06 114.31 -61.08
C ARG A 982 9.16 114.85 -62.00
N THR A 983 8.78 115.92 -62.67
CA THR A 983 9.46 116.70 -63.70
C THR A 983 10.76 117.35 -63.22
N ARG A 984 11.74 117.43 -64.13
CA ARG A 984 12.88 118.35 -64.08
C ARG A 984 12.42 119.81 -64.03
N THR A 985 13.05 120.60 -63.19
CA THR A 985 13.42 122.00 -63.48
C THR A 985 14.89 122.19 -63.10
N ALA A 986 15.50 123.17 -63.77
CA ALA A 986 16.93 123.50 -63.81
C ALA A 986 17.67 123.48 -62.46
#